data_AF-A0A060SAV9-F1
#
_entry.id   AF-A0A060SAV9-F1
#
_cell.length_a   1.000
_cell.length_b   1.000
_cell.length_c   1.000
_cell.angle_alpha   90.00
_cell.angle_beta   90.00
_cell.angle_gamma   90.00
#
_symmetry.space_group_name_H-M   'P 1'
#
loop_
_entity.id
_entity.type
_entity.pdbx_description
1 polymer ?
#
loop_
_entity_poly.entity_id
_entity_poly.type
_entity_poly.pdbx_seq_one_letter_code
_entity_poly.pdbx_strand_id
1 'polypeptide(L)'
;MQSVAASLRSDLLVIASRTVSLAGSLHNVASSSRAFQLQGVQIRNVSLRLPNFRNPVNWLRENLAPNVRQQNTEEEIEAARKQAAEKGELSVFESLPTIPDGEEDTDVPAWKKKTYTEHKYSTANFKISHRKLNLLGRQIAGKPIDSAILQMMFSEKRASKRIKSMLVVAKSHATKLKNLNEQKLVVAESWVTKGPNQLKRFDMKGRGRAGIKVHPHSRLHVVLKEGKTRAELREEERARKLKRIVSAGLVREDVPIRNPGPNWAWISAARIIPTTSPSFPPSLVGMPGHWRAPFSFLVSLFVLPLCTSAANSFENTAIVRTVELGGALVHVTTTYAVKALEDGSSVYTLALGEQEHAHTSWLEVKLKGQSALLPLEDFGYHPDRSPTPSIHSYTEPEEVDFTTDSVVTKSGATITYGPFYDIPPSATQDFVDAKQKQVSVHYVYDFPVVEITKLERAAEISHWGANLNIENKIDLHNAGPRLKGHFSRLEHQTQSYFGRTSPHILPGMNLMLPPGIHSAYFVDLIGNVSTSHLRTVPSVPKGSNTNSYSLLELRPRYPVLGSWNYSFTLGWDSPLEDYAGYDSATGKYVVGIPLLTPMPTAVVDEAEIKIILPEGATDIGYFPPYPALSEHITKHITYLDTMGRPQINLKYRDLTDKHTGNIYVTYKVPFRAHLQKPFAVATAFIGLFVIALAWKRVDVRIRRK
;
A
#
# COMPACT_ATOMS: atom_id res chain seq x y z
N MET A 1 -21.65 25.71 -41.32
CA MET A 1 -20.25 26.12 -41.52
C MET A 1 -19.52 25.87 -40.20
N GLN A 2 -18.52 25.02 -40.01
CA GLN A 2 -17.77 24.08 -40.84
C GLN A 2 -17.78 22.70 -40.15
N SER A 3 -17.77 21.66 -40.97
CA SER A 3 -17.71 20.23 -40.66
C SER A 3 -16.34 19.67 -41.07
N VAL A 4 -15.86 18.62 -40.40
CA VAL A 4 -15.04 17.57 -41.03
C VAL A 4 -15.46 16.22 -40.46
N ALA A 5 -15.60 15.23 -41.35
CA ALA A 5 -16.26 13.95 -41.15
C ALA A 5 -15.36 12.75 -41.53
N ALA A 6 -15.78 11.57 -41.07
CA ALA A 6 -15.65 10.22 -41.67
C ALA A 6 -14.25 9.51 -41.61
N SER A 7 -14.11 8.17 -41.60
CA SER A 7 -15.06 7.06 -41.78
C SER A 7 -14.48 5.72 -41.26
N LEU A 8 -15.37 4.75 -41.02
CA LEU A 8 -15.15 3.30 -40.88
C LEU A 8 -15.36 2.56 -42.23
N ARG A 9 -14.63 1.46 -42.45
CA ARG A 9 -14.96 0.17 -43.18
C ARG A 9 -13.62 -0.49 -43.60
N SER A 10 -13.28 -1.75 -43.34
CA SER A 10 -13.86 -3.08 -43.61
C SER A 10 -13.97 -3.46 -45.09
N ASP A 11 -13.18 -4.45 -45.52
CA ASP A 11 -13.41 -5.54 -46.51
C ASP A 11 -12.10 -6.41 -46.53
N LEU A 12 -12.04 -7.72 -46.25
CA LEU A 12 -12.44 -8.92 -47.03
C LEU A 12 -11.88 -8.87 -48.48
N LEU A 13 -11.25 -9.88 -49.12
CA LEU A 13 -11.36 -11.34 -49.08
C LEU A 13 -10.22 -12.00 -49.92
N VAL A 14 -9.63 -13.07 -49.34
CA VAL A 14 -9.06 -14.38 -49.81
C VAL A 14 -9.18 -14.73 -51.34
N ILE A 15 -8.24 -15.38 -52.08
CA ILE A 15 -7.98 -16.86 -52.20
C ILE A 15 -6.80 -17.21 -53.17
N ALA A 16 -5.89 -18.06 -52.66
CA ALA A 16 -5.15 -19.26 -53.14
C ALA A 16 -4.41 -19.47 -54.50
N SER A 17 -3.27 -20.20 -54.35
CA SER A 17 -2.55 -21.15 -55.25
C SER A 17 -1.79 -20.56 -56.46
N ARG A 18 -0.64 -21.06 -56.96
CA ARG A 18 -0.04 -22.41 -57.08
C ARG A 18 1.48 -22.30 -57.39
N THR A 19 2.16 -23.45 -57.34
CA THR A 19 3.58 -23.84 -57.56
C THR A 19 4.25 -23.48 -58.90
N VAL A 20 5.61 -23.49 -58.96
CA VAL A 20 6.50 -24.21 -59.93
C VAL A 20 8.00 -24.03 -59.62
N SER A 21 8.79 -25.07 -59.90
CA SER A 21 10.24 -25.31 -59.71
C SER A 21 11.13 -24.98 -60.92
N LEU A 22 12.47 -25.11 -60.78
CA LEU A 22 13.49 -25.71 -61.71
C LEU A 22 14.89 -25.21 -61.25
N ALA A 23 16.05 -25.87 -61.35
CA ALA A 23 16.65 -27.14 -61.79
C ALA A 23 18.09 -27.14 -61.16
N GLY A 24 18.87 -28.19 -60.88
CA GLY A 24 19.18 -29.42 -61.60
C GLY A 24 20.64 -29.38 -62.10
N SER A 25 21.54 -30.24 -61.61
CA SER A 25 22.65 -30.84 -62.40
C SER A 25 23.36 -31.95 -61.61
N LEU A 26 23.47 -33.12 -62.25
CA LEU A 26 24.27 -34.30 -61.92
C LEU A 26 25.42 -34.37 -62.94
N HIS A 27 26.58 -34.92 -62.57
CA HIS A 27 27.32 -35.90 -63.40
C HIS A 27 28.42 -36.64 -62.63
N ASN A 28 28.56 -37.92 -63.00
CA ASN A 28 29.51 -38.95 -62.57
C ASN A 28 30.95 -38.72 -63.08
N VAL A 29 31.94 -39.45 -62.53
CA VAL A 29 32.76 -40.48 -63.22
C VAL A 29 33.89 -41.00 -62.29
N ALA A 30 34.19 -42.29 -62.44
CA ALA A 30 35.11 -43.15 -61.69
C ALA A 30 36.60 -43.02 -62.07
N SER A 31 37.49 -43.63 -61.26
CA SER A 31 38.46 -44.67 -61.69
C SER A 31 39.70 -44.74 -60.78
N SER A 32 40.12 -45.99 -60.54
CA SER A 32 41.26 -46.50 -59.79
C SER A 32 42.65 -46.21 -60.39
N SER A 33 43.71 -46.17 -59.57
CA SER A 33 44.85 -47.12 -59.62
C SER A 33 45.95 -46.82 -58.57
N ARG A 34 46.50 -47.92 -58.03
CA ARG A 34 47.79 -48.20 -57.33
C ARG A 34 48.94 -47.22 -57.62
N ALA A 35 50.02 -47.08 -56.86
CA ALA A 35 50.75 -47.84 -55.84
C ALA A 35 51.78 -46.84 -55.24
N PHE A 36 52.54 -47.05 -54.17
CA PHE A 36 52.65 -47.96 -53.02
C PHE A 36 54.10 -47.78 -52.60
N GLN A 37 54.31 -47.75 -51.27
CA GLN A 37 55.51 -48.19 -50.53
C GLN A 37 56.34 -47.15 -49.69
N LEU A 38 55.89 -46.36 -48.72
CA LEU A 38 56.53 -46.34 -47.34
C LEU A 38 57.82 -45.52 -46.93
N GLN A 39 58.48 -45.92 -45.80
CA GLN A 39 59.73 -45.78 -44.95
C GLN A 39 61.01 -44.92 -45.10
N GLY A 40 61.46 -44.47 -43.92
CA GLY A 40 62.86 -44.70 -43.56
C GLY A 40 63.28 -44.11 -42.22
N VAL A 41 62.75 -44.67 -41.13
CA VAL A 41 63.16 -44.32 -39.77
C VAL A 41 64.50 -45.00 -39.46
N GLN A 42 65.48 -44.24 -38.97
CA GLN A 42 66.53 -44.76 -38.08
C GLN A 42 66.55 -43.92 -36.80
N ILE A 43 66.31 -44.58 -35.67
CA ILE A 43 66.54 -44.07 -34.32
C ILE A 43 67.97 -44.46 -33.94
N ARG A 44 68.78 -43.48 -33.51
CA ARG A 44 70.03 -43.75 -32.78
C ARG A 44 70.12 -42.90 -31.53
N ASN A 45 70.20 -43.62 -30.40
CA ASN A 45 70.71 -43.14 -29.12
C ASN A 45 72.12 -42.58 -29.31
N VAL A 46 72.36 -41.31 -28.98
CA VAL A 46 73.70 -40.86 -28.58
C VAL A 46 73.59 -39.71 -27.59
N SER A 47 74.22 -39.92 -26.44
CA SER A 47 74.74 -38.96 -25.47
C SER A 47 74.95 -37.53 -26.00
N LEU A 48 74.53 -36.55 -25.19
CA LEU A 48 74.85 -35.12 -25.30
C LEU A 48 76.34 -34.88 -25.62
N ARG A 49 76.67 -34.74 -26.91
CA ARG A 49 77.90 -34.08 -27.33
C ARG A 49 77.61 -32.58 -27.43
N LEU A 50 78.24 -31.81 -26.54
CA LEU A 50 78.26 -30.35 -26.62
C LEU A 50 78.92 -29.93 -27.94
N PRO A 51 78.28 -29.08 -28.76
CA PRO A 51 78.91 -28.61 -29.99
C PRO A 51 80.01 -27.60 -29.70
N ASN A 52 81.13 -27.79 -30.39
CA ASN A 52 82.37 -27.02 -30.31
C ASN A 52 82.18 -25.66 -31.02
N PHE A 53 82.29 -24.55 -30.28
CA PHE A 53 82.00 -23.17 -30.69
C PHE A 53 83.07 -22.52 -31.60
N ARG A 54 83.59 -23.22 -32.61
CA ARG A 54 84.69 -22.69 -33.45
C ARG A 54 84.33 -22.29 -34.88
N ASN A 55 83.09 -22.46 -35.36
CA ASN A 55 82.66 -21.88 -36.65
C ASN A 55 81.13 -21.71 -36.76
N PRO A 56 80.54 -20.64 -36.20
CA PRO A 56 79.09 -20.49 -36.08
C PRO A 56 78.39 -20.20 -37.42
N VAL A 57 79.08 -19.65 -38.42
CA VAL A 57 78.48 -19.20 -39.68
C VAL A 57 78.16 -20.37 -40.63
N ASN A 58 79.03 -21.37 -40.73
CA ASN A 58 78.75 -22.56 -41.56
C ASN A 58 77.67 -23.44 -40.93
N TRP A 59 77.68 -23.59 -39.60
CA TRP A 59 76.61 -24.30 -38.88
C TRP A 59 75.24 -23.64 -39.08
N LEU A 60 75.17 -22.30 -39.08
CA LEU A 60 73.92 -21.58 -39.33
C LEU A 60 73.46 -21.72 -40.78
N ARG A 61 74.40 -21.70 -41.74
CA ARG A 61 74.10 -21.85 -43.18
C ARG A 61 73.63 -23.26 -43.54
N GLU A 62 74.22 -24.29 -42.93
CA GLU A 62 73.83 -25.69 -43.16
C GLU A 62 72.49 -26.05 -42.51
N ASN A 63 72.14 -25.43 -41.38
CA ASN A 63 70.86 -25.68 -40.70
C ASN A 63 69.70 -24.82 -41.21
N LEU A 64 69.96 -23.69 -41.86
CA LEU A 64 68.92 -22.80 -42.42
C LEU A 64 68.80 -22.87 -43.94
N ALA A 65 69.69 -23.59 -44.64
CA ALA A 65 69.48 -23.90 -46.05
C ALA A 65 68.31 -24.90 -46.19
N PRO A 66 67.24 -24.56 -46.93
CA PRO A 66 66.17 -25.50 -47.20
C PRO A 66 66.66 -26.57 -48.18
N ASN A 67 67.32 -27.60 -47.67
CA ASN A 67 67.55 -28.82 -48.44
C ASN A 67 66.22 -29.57 -48.52
N VAL A 68 65.58 -29.52 -49.69
CA VAL A 68 64.41 -30.36 -49.98
C VAL A 68 64.91 -31.79 -49.96
N ARG A 69 64.64 -32.50 -48.86
CA ARG A 69 64.82 -33.95 -48.81
C ARG A 69 63.88 -34.53 -49.86
N GLN A 70 64.44 -35.04 -50.96
CA GLN A 70 63.69 -35.89 -51.87
C GLN A 70 63.20 -37.07 -51.02
N GLN A 71 61.89 -37.30 -51.00
CA GLN A 71 61.33 -38.45 -50.32
C GLN A 71 61.85 -39.68 -51.08
N ASN A 72 62.48 -40.61 -50.36
CA ASN A 72 62.96 -41.85 -50.98
C ASN A 72 61.76 -42.55 -51.63
N THR A 73 61.97 -43.13 -52.80
CA THR A 73 60.87 -43.82 -53.47
C THR A 73 60.45 -44.98 -52.64
N GLU A 74 59.18 -45.24 -52.76
CA GLU A 74 58.51 -46.14 -51.90
C GLU A 74 59.20 -47.59 -51.93
N GLU A 75 59.76 -48.01 -53.05
CA GLU A 75 60.54 -49.27 -53.12
C GLU A 75 61.87 -49.26 -52.33
N GLU A 76 62.61 -48.14 -52.30
CA GLU A 76 63.93 -48.01 -51.61
C GLU A 76 63.84 -48.21 -50.10
N ILE A 77 62.65 -47.96 -49.67
CA ILE A 77 62.23 -47.69 -48.34
C ILE A 77 61.88 -49.05 -47.73
N GLU A 78 61.05 -49.86 -48.41
CA GLU A 78 60.80 -51.27 -48.07
C GLU A 78 62.04 -52.13 -48.19
N ALA A 79 62.93 -51.81 -49.12
CA ALA A 79 64.26 -52.39 -49.14
C ALA A 79 65.05 -52.03 -47.86
N ALA A 80 64.96 -50.79 -47.38
CA ALA A 80 65.56 -50.37 -46.11
C ALA A 80 64.91 -51.02 -44.88
N ARG A 81 63.58 -51.21 -44.78
CA ARG A 81 63.01 -52.03 -43.67
C ARG A 81 63.39 -53.50 -43.81
N LYS A 82 63.47 -54.07 -45.01
CA LYS A 82 63.93 -55.47 -45.16
C LYS A 82 65.36 -55.62 -44.66
N GLN A 83 66.25 -54.70 -45.03
CA GLN A 83 67.62 -54.70 -44.50
C GLN A 83 67.66 -54.44 -42.98
N ALA A 84 66.79 -53.59 -42.43
CA ALA A 84 66.70 -53.36 -40.99
C ALA A 84 66.07 -54.56 -40.24
N ALA A 85 65.16 -55.30 -40.89
CA ALA A 85 64.55 -56.53 -40.39
C ALA A 85 65.58 -57.66 -40.33
N GLU A 86 66.36 -57.84 -41.41
CA GLU A 86 67.46 -58.81 -41.48
C GLU A 86 68.56 -58.49 -40.46
N LYS A 87 68.81 -57.20 -40.20
CA LYS A 87 69.73 -56.74 -39.15
C LYS A 87 69.11 -56.71 -37.73
N GLY A 88 67.81 -56.99 -37.59
CA GLY A 88 67.12 -57.05 -36.31
C GLY A 88 66.90 -55.69 -35.60
N GLU A 89 66.99 -54.57 -36.30
CA GLU A 89 66.89 -53.21 -35.74
C GLU A 89 65.49 -52.56 -35.86
N LEU A 90 64.43 -53.33 -36.15
CA LEU A 90 63.07 -52.80 -36.29
C LEU A 90 62.48 -52.28 -34.97
N SER A 91 61.73 -51.17 -35.05
CA SER A 91 61.01 -50.60 -33.90
C SER A 91 59.73 -51.40 -33.58
N VAL A 92 59.32 -51.43 -32.31
CA VAL A 92 58.17 -52.22 -31.83
C VAL A 92 56.88 -51.95 -32.63
N PHE A 93 56.64 -50.70 -33.03
CA PHE A 93 55.47 -50.30 -33.82
C PHE A 93 55.53 -50.76 -35.30
N GLU A 94 56.71 -51.07 -35.82
CA GLU A 94 56.91 -51.59 -37.19
C GLU A 94 56.94 -53.13 -37.24
N SER A 95 57.12 -53.79 -36.09
CA SER A 95 57.07 -55.26 -35.95
C SER A 95 55.66 -55.84 -35.84
N LEU A 96 54.64 -54.98 -35.74
CA LEU A 96 53.25 -55.42 -35.71
C LEU A 96 52.76 -55.70 -37.14
N PRO A 97 52.02 -56.79 -37.38
CA PRO A 97 51.46 -57.07 -38.69
C PRO A 97 50.52 -55.93 -39.09
N THR A 98 50.80 -55.27 -40.21
CA THR A 98 49.85 -54.34 -40.83
C THR A 98 48.67 -55.14 -41.35
N ILE A 99 47.54 -55.02 -40.67
CA ILE A 99 46.25 -55.55 -41.11
C ILE A 99 45.92 -54.89 -42.46
N PRO A 100 45.62 -55.64 -43.53
CA PRO A 100 45.22 -55.04 -44.79
C PRO A 100 43.93 -54.22 -44.57
N ASP A 101 43.90 -52.98 -45.05
CA ASP A 101 42.80 -52.01 -44.93
C ASP A 101 41.52 -52.52 -45.65
N GLY A 102 40.85 -53.50 -45.05
CA GLY A 102 39.70 -54.19 -45.63
C GLY A 102 38.99 -55.22 -44.75
N GLU A 103 39.53 -55.59 -43.58
CA GLU A 103 38.83 -56.40 -42.58
C GLU A 103 38.59 -55.59 -41.30
N GLU A 104 37.37 -55.04 -41.18
CA GLU A 104 36.86 -54.52 -39.91
C GLU A 104 36.55 -55.70 -38.98
N ASP A 105 37.47 -56.01 -38.06
CA ASP A 105 37.17 -56.82 -36.89
C ASP A 105 36.04 -56.13 -36.08
N THR A 106 34.85 -56.75 -36.10
CA THR A 106 33.61 -56.21 -35.54
C THR A 106 33.51 -56.29 -34.01
N ASP A 107 34.59 -56.67 -33.31
CA ASP A 107 34.61 -56.92 -31.87
C ASP A 107 35.37 -55.88 -31.03
N VAL A 108 35.75 -54.73 -31.61
CA VAL A 108 36.19 -53.57 -30.81
C VAL A 108 35.00 -52.62 -30.62
N PRO A 109 34.47 -52.43 -29.39
CA PRO A 109 33.33 -51.54 -29.18
C PRO A 109 33.69 -50.11 -29.62
N ALA A 110 33.03 -49.63 -30.67
CA ALA A 110 33.21 -48.28 -31.17
C ALA A 110 33.05 -47.28 -30.02
N TRP A 111 34.09 -46.48 -29.75
CA TRP A 111 34.09 -45.48 -28.68
C TRP A 111 32.92 -44.51 -28.92
N LYS A 112 31.84 -44.66 -28.15
CA LYS A 112 30.69 -43.74 -28.20
C LYS A 112 31.13 -42.37 -27.67
N LYS A 113 31.14 -41.36 -28.54
CA LYS A 113 31.37 -39.96 -28.13
C LYS A 113 30.32 -39.57 -27.10
N LYS A 114 30.77 -39.12 -25.92
CA LYS A 114 29.87 -38.68 -24.83
C LYS A 114 29.07 -37.47 -25.31
N THR A 115 27.74 -37.57 -25.29
CA THR A 115 26.83 -36.44 -25.52
C THR A 115 26.62 -35.68 -24.22
N TYR A 116 26.63 -34.35 -24.28
CA TYR A 116 26.45 -33.49 -23.12
C TYR A 116 25.18 -32.67 -23.26
N THR A 117 24.38 -32.60 -22.19
CA THR A 117 23.15 -31.79 -22.13
C THR A 117 23.32 -30.49 -21.35
N GLU A 118 24.37 -30.42 -20.51
CA GLU A 118 24.63 -29.27 -19.65
C GLU A 118 26.12 -28.98 -19.49
N HIS A 119 26.45 -27.71 -19.24
CA HIS A 119 27.79 -27.26 -18.87
C HIS A 119 27.79 -26.57 -17.52
N LYS A 120 28.36 -27.23 -16.50
CA LYS A 120 28.61 -26.64 -15.18
C LYS A 120 29.96 -25.92 -15.18
N TYR A 121 29.94 -24.67 -14.72
CA TYR A 121 31.14 -23.88 -14.50
C TYR A 121 31.06 -23.17 -13.14
N SER A 122 32.21 -22.88 -12.55
CA SER A 122 32.25 -22.22 -11.24
C SER A 122 33.36 -21.19 -11.15
N THR A 123 33.12 -20.15 -10.38
CA THR A 123 34.10 -19.12 -10.09
C THR A 123 35.10 -19.60 -9.02
N ALA A 124 36.30 -19.03 -9.03
CA ALA A 124 37.18 -19.07 -7.87
C ALA A 124 36.62 -18.21 -6.73
N ASN A 125 37.09 -18.46 -5.50
CA ASN A 125 36.53 -17.83 -4.31
C ASN A 125 36.60 -16.30 -4.36
N PHE A 126 35.51 -15.65 -3.98
CA PHE A 126 35.41 -14.22 -3.74
C PHE A 126 35.50 -13.94 -2.25
N LYS A 127 36.17 -12.84 -1.87
CA LYS A 127 36.12 -12.28 -0.52
C LYS A 127 34.81 -11.50 -0.32
N ILE A 128 33.69 -12.21 -0.37
CA ILE A 128 32.34 -11.67 -0.22
C ILE A 128 31.45 -12.71 0.46
N SER A 129 30.43 -12.23 1.18
CA SER A 129 29.39 -13.09 1.74
C SER A 129 28.58 -13.77 0.64
N HIS A 130 28.30 -15.06 0.84
CA HIS A 130 27.44 -15.84 -0.04
C HIS A 130 26.07 -15.17 -0.24
N ARG A 131 25.53 -14.47 0.77
CA ARG A 131 24.23 -13.77 0.68
C ARG A 131 24.26 -12.65 -0.36
N LYS A 132 25.33 -11.84 -0.35
CA LYS A 132 25.51 -10.72 -1.30
C LYS A 132 25.79 -11.23 -2.71
N LEU A 133 26.62 -12.27 -2.85
CA LEU A 133 26.91 -12.87 -4.15
C LEU A 133 25.68 -13.57 -4.75
N ASN A 134 24.81 -14.15 -3.91
CA ASN A 134 23.59 -14.81 -4.36
C ASN A 134 22.57 -13.85 -4.99
N LEU A 135 22.60 -12.56 -4.63
CA LEU A 135 21.75 -11.55 -5.31
C LEU A 135 22.11 -11.43 -6.79
N LEU A 136 23.41 -11.47 -7.13
CA LEU A 136 23.87 -11.49 -8.52
C LEU A 136 23.57 -12.82 -9.20
N GLY A 137 23.71 -13.94 -8.48
CA GLY A 137 23.30 -15.27 -8.99
C GLY A 137 21.82 -15.33 -9.37
N ARG A 138 20.93 -14.81 -8.50
CA ARG A 138 19.49 -14.70 -8.79
C ARG A 138 19.21 -13.79 -9.98
N GLN A 139 19.98 -12.72 -10.16
CA GLN A 139 19.79 -11.77 -11.27
C GLN A 139 20.12 -12.35 -12.65
N ILE A 140 21.03 -13.34 -12.72
CA ILE A 140 21.43 -14.01 -13.97
C ILE A 140 20.68 -15.33 -14.20
N ALA A 141 20.13 -15.95 -13.15
CA ALA A 141 19.39 -17.20 -13.25
C ALA A 141 18.17 -17.05 -14.18
N GLY A 142 17.99 -18.03 -15.07
CA GLY A 142 16.90 -18.08 -16.05
C GLY A 142 17.07 -17.16 -17.27
N LYS A 143 18.13 -16.34 -17.33
CA LYS A 143 18.38 -15.46 -18.48
C LYS A 143 19.17 -16.18 -19.59
N PRO A 144 18.94 -15.82 -20.87
CA PRO A 144 19.86 -16.18 -21.95
C PRO A 144 21.29 -15.74 -21.61
N ILE A 145 22.27 -16.54 -22.01
CA ILE A 145 23.68 -16.32 -21.60
C ILE A 145 24.18 -14.91 -21.96
N ASP A 146 23.81 -14.42 -23.14
CA ASP A 146 24.23 -13.11 -23.62
C ASP A 146 23.56 -11.97 -22.85
N SER A 147 22.29 -12.15 -22.48
CA SER A 147 21.57 -11.20 -21.61
C SER A 147 22.17 -11.17 -20.21
N ALA A 148 22.60 -12.32 -19.67
CA ALA A 148 23.30 -12.38 -18.40
C ALA A 148 24.68 -11.69 -18.45
N ILE A 149 25.44 -11.87 -19.53
CA ILE A 149 26.72 -11.18 -19.77
C ILE A 149 26.51 -9.67 -19.84
N LEU A 150 25.50 -9.22 -20.60
CA LEU A 150 25.13 -7.80 -20.71
C LEU A 150 24.72 -7.23 -19.34
N GLN A 151 23.91 -7.96 -18.58
CA GLN A 151 23.50 -7.54 -17.24
C GLN A 151 24.70 -7.37 -16.30
N MET A 152 25.68 -8.28 -16.37
CA MET A 152 26.90 -8.19 -15.56
C MET A 152 27.86 -7.11 -16.07
N MET A 153 27.77 -6.72 -17.33
CA MET A 153 28.55 -5.61 -17.90
C MET A 153 28.11 -4.25 -17.34
N PHE A 154 26.80 -4.02 -17.21
CA PHE A 154 26.24 -2.76 -16.72
C PHE A 154 25.93 -2.75 -15.21
N SER A 155 26.19 -3.85 -14.51
CA SER A 155 25.99 -3.91 -13.06
C SER A 155 27.12 -3.20 -12.32
N GLU A 156 26.77 -2.21 -11.49
CA GLU A 156 27.69 -1.44 -10.64
C GLU A 156 28.41 -2.29 -9.57
N LYS A 157 27.91 -3.49 -9.27
CA LYS A 157 28.45 -4.29 -8.16
C LYS A 157 29.85 -4.79 -8.51
N ARG A 158 30.86 -4.53 -7.68
CA ARG A 158 32.27 -4.92 -7.92
C ARG A 158 32.47 -6.38 -8.40
N ALA A 159 31.66 -7.32 -7.91
CA ALA A 159 31.76 -8.73 -8.29
C ALA A 159 31.29 -9.02 -9.74
N SER A 160 30.50 -8.13 -10.35
CA SER A 160 29.93 -8.28 -11.69
C SER A 160 30.99 -8.48 -12.76
N LYS A 161 32.09 -7.72 -12.70
CA LYS A 161 33.22 -7.80 -13.66
C LYS A 161 33.78 -9.22 -13.77
N ARG A 162 34.00 -9.89 -12.64
CA ARG A 162 34.55 -11.25 -12.60
C ARG A 162 33.50 -12.31 -12.97
N ILE A 163 32.23 -12.08 -12.63
CA ILE A 163 31.12 -12.96 -13.06
C ILE A 163 30.95 -12.87 -14.57
N LYS A 164 31.03 -11.68 -15.17
CA LYS A 164 31.02 -11.48 -16.63
C LYS A 164 32.10 -12.31 -17.30
N SER A 165 33.36 -12.19 -16.86
CA SER A 165 34.47 -12.99 -17.41
C SER A 165 34.21 -14.50 -17.29
N MET A 166 33.67 -14.94 -16.15
CA MET A 166 33.32 -16.34 -15.93
C MET A 166 32.21 -16.82 -16.89
N LEU A 167 31.16 -16.04 -17.10
CA LEU A 167 30.07 -16.39 -18.02
C LEU A 167 30.56 -16.49 -19.46
N VAL A 168 31.46 -15.60 -19.89
CA VAL A 168 32.08 -15.66 -21.23
C VAL A 168 32.88 -16.95 -21.41
N VAL A 169 33.68 -17.35 -20.41
CA VAL A 169 34.45 -18.60 -20.46
C VAL A 169 33.52 -19.81 -20.43
N ALA A 170 32.51 -19.80 -19.57
CA ALA A 170 31.53 -20.87 -19.48
C ALA A 170 30.74 -21.05 -20.80
N LYS A 171 30.39 -19.95 -21.47
CA LYS A 171 29.80 -19.93 -22.81
C LYS A 171 30.73 -20.61 -23.83
N SER A 172 32.00 -20.21 -23.88
CA SER A 172 32.98 -20.81 -24.80
C SER A 172 33.23 -22.29 -24.53
N HIS A 173 33.20 -22.74 -23.28
CA HIS A 173 33.36 -24.15 -22.94
C HIS A 173 32.11 -24.96 -23.30
N ALA A 174 30.92 -24.41 -23.09
CA ALA A 174 29.66 -25.04 -23.48
C ALA A 174 29.60 -25.27 -25.00
N THR A 175 30.03 -24.30 -25.80
CA THR A 175 30.01 -24.40 -27.26
C THR A 175 31.15 -25.26 -27.80
N LYS A 176 32.41 -24.96 -27.43
CA LYS A 176 33.58 -25.63 -28.03
C LYS A 176 33.87 -27.04 -27.49
N LEU A 177 33.62 -27.28 -26.20
CA LEU A 177 33.96 -28.57 -25.57
C LEU A 177 32.77 -29.52 -25.50
N LYS A 178 31.55 -28.98 -25.45
CA LYS A 178 30.33 -29.77 -25.24
C LYS A 178 29.34 -29.71 -26.41
N ASN A 179 29.66 -28.97 -27.48
CA ASN A 179 28.83 -28.82 -28.68
C ASN A 179 27.38 -28.41 -28.39
N LEU A 180 27.16 -27.60 -27.34
CA LEU A 180 25.85 -27.01 -27.06
C LEU A 180 25.59 -25.81 -27.97
N ASN A 181 24.34 -25.63 -28.41
CA ASN A 181 23.93 -24.54 -29.27
C ASN A 181 23.98 -23.18 -28.55
N GLU A 182 24.81 -22.28 -29.08
CA GLU A 182 25.07 -20.96 -28.50
C GLU A 182 23.81 -20.10 -28.39
N GLN A 183 22.96 -20.10 -29.41
CA GLN A 183 21.79 -19.22 -29.50
C GLN A 183 20.69 -19.60 -28.50
N LYS A 184 20.63 -20.89 -28.12
CA LYS A 184 19.65 -21.43 -27.17
C LYS A 184 20.20 -21.54 -25.75
N LEU A 185 21.43 -21.07 -25.51
CA LEU A 185 22.09 -21.25 -24.22
C LEU A 185 21.49 -20.33 -23.15
N VAL A 186 21.01 -20.93 -22.06
CA VAL A 186 20.40 -20.24 -20.92
C VAL A 186 21.15 -20.62 -19.64
N VAL A 187 21.26 -19.66 -18.72
CA VAL A 187 21.69 -19.90 -17.34
C VAL A 187 20.56 -20.64 -16.62
N ALA A 188 20.49 -21.96 -16.76
CA ALA A 188 19.42 -22.78 -16.20
C ALA A 188 19.41 -22.70 -14.67
N GLU A 189 20.59 -22.80 -14.07
CA GLU A 189 20.75 -22.73 -12.61
C GLU A 189 21.93 -21.82 -12.25
N SER A 190 21.77 -21.08 -11.16
CA SER A 190 22.87 -20.37 -10.53
C SER A 190 22.70 -20.41 -9.01
N TRP A 191 23.75 -20.83 -8.31
CA TRP A 191 23.77 -20.85 -6.86
C TRP A 191 25.15 -20.49 -6.32
N VAL A 192 25.18 -20.15 -5.03
CA VAL A 192 26.40 -19.75 -4.35
C VAL A 192 26.68 -20.67 -3.19
N THR A 193 27.92 -21.14 -3.11
CA THR A 193 28.43 -21.94 -1.98
C THR A 193 29.37 -21.12 -1.12
N LYS A 194 29.43 -21.44 0.18
CA LYS A 194 30.40 -20.83 1.10
C LYS A 194 31.81 -21.31 0.73
N GLY A 195 32.78 -20.42 0.80
CA GLY A 195 34.19 -20.75 0.60
C GLY A 195 34.79 -21.42 1.85
N PRO A 196 35.93 -22.12 1.68
CA PRO A 196 36.62 -22.82 2.77
C PRO A 196 37.16 -21.86 3.84
N ASN A 197 37.56 -20.64 3.46
CA ASN A 197 38.19 -19.69 4.37
C ASN A 197 37.16 -18.70 4.95
N GLN A 198 36.92 -18.78 6.26
CA GLN A 198 36.10 -17.82 7.02
C GLN A 198 36.94 -17.22 8.13
N LEU A 199 37.67 -16.15 7.81
CA LEU A 199 38.57 -15.49 8.76
C LEU A 199 37.75 -14.83 9.88
N LYS A 200 37.95 -15.26 11.12
CA LYS A 200 37.33 -14.68 12.31
C LYS A 200 38.21 -13.54 12.84
N ARG A 201 37.59 -12.43 13.23
CA ARG A 201 38.20 -11.25 13.85
C ARG A 201 37.44 -10.90 15.13
N PHE A 202 38.14 -10.34 16.10
CA PHE A 202 37.51 -9.85 17.33
C PHE A 202 36.70 -8.57 17.03
N ASP A 203 35.50 -8.47 17.61
CA ASP A 203 34.59 -7.33 17.47
C ASP A 203 34.38 -6.70 18.85
N MET A 204 35.16 -5.67 19.16
CA MET A 204 35.09 -4.95 20.42
C MET A 204 33.79 -4.13 20.46
N LYS A 205 32.96 -4.32 21.49
CA LYS A 205 31.70 -3.57 21.68
C LYS A 205 31.79 -2.76 22.98
N GLY A 206 30.82 -1.87 23.19
CA GLY A 206 30.73 -1.09 24.44
C GLY A 206 30.48 -1.96 25.67
N ARG A 207 30.79 -1.41 26.86
CA ARG A 207 30.56 -2.04 28.17
C ARG A 207 31.27 -3.40 28.34
N GLY A 208 32.51 -3.53 27.86
CA GLY A 208 33.30 -4.76 27.97
C GLY A 208 32.75 -5.95 27.17
N ARG A 209 31.73 -5.76 26.34
CA ARG A 209 31.16 -6.82 25.50
C ARG A 209 32.08 -7.05 24.30
N ALA A 210 32.19 -8.32 23.89
CA ALA A 210 32.90 -8.69 22.68
C ALA A 210 32.07 -9.63 21.81
N GLY A 211 32.28 -9.55 20.50
CA GLY A 211 31.75 -10.49 19.51
C GLY A 211 32.84 -11.01 18.59
N ILE A 212 32.46 -11.92 17.69
CA ILE A 212 33.35 -12.43 16.63
C ILE A 212 32.79 -11.99 15.28
N LYS A 213 33.57 -11.19 14.55
CA LYS A 213 33.28 -10.76 13.18
C LYS A 213 33.90 -11.75 12.20
N VAL A 214 33.08 -12.34 11.32
CA VAL A 214 33.55 -13.30 10.32
C VAL A 214 33.65 -12.62 8.96
N HIS A 215 34.78 -12.77 8.27
CA HIS A 215 34.96 -12.38 6.87
C HIS A 215 34.73 -13.59 5.96
N PRO A 216 33.52 -13.75 5.39
CA PRO A 216 33.19 -14.91 4.58
C PRO A 216 33.82 -14.82 3.18
N HIS A 217 34.24 -15.98 2.68
CA HIS A 217 34.50 -16.18 1.27
C HIS A 217 33.33 -16.97 0.64
N SER A 218 33.10 -16.82 -0.66
CA SER A 218 32.06 -17.57 -1.37
C SER A 218 32.39 -17.77 -2.85
N ARG A 219 31.81 -18.79 -3.49
CA ARG A 219 31.95 -19.08 -4.92
C ARG A 219 30.59 -19.30 -5.57
N LEU A 220 30.41 -18.73 -6.75
CA LEU A 220 29.21 -18.86 -7.56
C LEU A 220 29.40 -19.96 -8.61
N HIS A 221 28.39 -20.80 -8.74
CA HIS A 221 28.26 -21.86 -9.74
C HIS A 221 27.15 -21.52 -10.72
N VAL A 222 27.34 -21.92 -11.97
CA VAL A 222 26.35 -21.78 -13.04
C VAL A 222 26.28 -23.09 -13.81
N VAL A 223 25.06 -23.49 -14.17
CA VAL A 223 24.82 -24.57 -15.13
C VAL A 223 24.16 -23.97 -16.36
N LEU A 224 24.78 -24.17 -17.51
CA LEU A 224 24.28 -23.76 -18.82
C LEU A 224 23.61 -24.94 -19.49
N LYS A 225 22.39 -24.74 -19.97
CA LYS A 225 21.60 -25.72 -20.74
C LYS A 225 21.04 -25.04 -21.98
N GLU A 226 20.71 -25.84 -22.98
CA GLU A 226 19.85 -25.39 -24.06
C GLU A 226 18.43 -25.23 -23.52
N GLY A 227 17.92 -24.01 -23.59
CA GLY A 227 16.59 -23.64 -23.11
C GLY A 227 15.65 -23.25 -24.24
N LYS A 228 14.36 -23.16 -23.92
CA LYS A 228 13.34 -22.64 -24.83
C LYS A 228 13.55 -21.15 -25.09
N THR A 229 13.22 -20.72 -26.30
CA THR A 229 13.31 -19.31 -26.68
C THR A 229 12.28 -18.47 -25.90
N ARG A 230 12.53 -17.17 -25.66
CA ARG A 230 11.55 -16.28 -25.00
C ARG A 230 10.22 -16.15 -25.75
N ALA A 231 10.19 -16.43 -27.06
CA ALA A 231 8.98 -16.49 -27.86
C ALA A 231 8.16 -17.73 -27.48
N GLU A 232 8.78 -18.90 -27.54
CA GLU A 232 8.20 -20.19 -27.13
C GLU A 232 7.68 -20.15 -25.68
N LEU A 233 8.44 -19.56 -24.74
CA LEU A 233 7.98 -19.40 -23.34
C LEU A 233 6.73 -18.51 -23.23
N ARG A 234 6.66 -17.42 -24.00
CA ARG A 234 5.49 -16.52 -24.03
C ARG A 234 4.29 -17.20 -24.67
N GLU A 235 4.50 -18.00 -25.70
CA GLU A 235 3.46 -18.80 -26.35
C GLU A 235 2.92 -19.88 -25.41
N GLU A 236 3.80 -20.60 -24.69
CA GLU A 236 3.39 -21.56 -23.67
C GLU A 236 2.63 -20.89 -22.51
N GLU A 237 3.08 -19.73 -22.06
CA GLU A 237 2.38 -18.96 -21.04
C GLU A 237 1.03 -18.44 -21.53
N ARG A 238 0.95 -17.95 -22.77
CA ARG A 238 -0.29 -17.52 -23.42
C ARG A 238 -1.23 -18.71 -23.59
N ALA A 239 -0.76 -19.86 -24.05
CA ALA A 239 -1.55 -21.08 -24.18
C ALA A 239 -2.07 -21.56 -22.82
N ARG A 240 -1.24 -21.47 -21.76
CA ARG A 240 -1.65 -21.78 -20.39
C ARG A 240 -2.69 -20.80 -19.85
N LYS A 241 -2.53 -19.50 -20.13
CA LYS A 241 -3.50 -18.45 -19.77
C LYS A 241 -4.81 -18.64 -20.51
N LEU A 242 -4.77 -18.93 -21.82
CA LEU A 242 -5.94 -19.25 -22.63
C LEU A 242 -6.67 -20.50 -22.10
N LYS A 243 -5.95 -21.56 -21.71
CA LYS A 243 -6.54 -22.74 -21.04
C LYS A 243 -7.18 -22.42 -19.68
N ARG A 244 -6.78 -21.30 -19.04
CA ARG A 244 -7.28 -20.86 -17.73
C ARG A 244 -8.43 -19.85 -17.85
N ILE A 245 -8.56 -19.14 -18.97
CA ILE A 245 -9.67 -18.19 -19.19
C ILE A 245 -10.96 -19.01 -19.29
N VAL A 246 -11.85 -18.81 -18.32
CA VAL A 246 -13.21 -19.35 -18.28
C VAL A 246 -14.15 -18.24 -18.71
N SER A 247 -15.04 -18.49 -19.67
CA SER A 247 -16.08 -17.54 -20.06
C SER A 247 -17.09 -17.38 -18.91
N ALA A 248 -17.49 -16.14 -18.62
CA ALA A 248 -18.41 -15.84 -17.52
C ALA A 248 -19.88 -16.23 -17.81
N GLY A 249 -20.20 -16.69 -19.03
CA GLY A 249 -21.58 -16.85 -19.50
C GLY A 249 -22.13 -18.27 -19.56
N LEU A 250 -21.32 -19.31 -19.31
CA LEU A 250 -21.78 -20.70 -19.34
C LEU A 250 -21.32 -21.42 -18.08
N VAL A 251 -22.22 -21.60 -17.12
CA VAL A 251 -21.97 -22.43 -15.94
C VAL A 251 -21.77 -23.86 -16.43
N ARG A 252 -20.64 -24.48 -16.07
CA ARG A 252 -20.41 -25.90 -16.35
C ARG A 252 -21.32 -26.74 -15.44
N GLU A 253 -22.27 -27.45 -16.03
CA GLU A 253 -23.12 -28.42 -15.34
C GLU A 253 -22.33 -29.67 -14.90
N ASP A 254 -21.15 -29.89 -15.48
CA ASP A 254 -20.34 -31.11 -15.31
C ASP A 254 -19.37 -31.05 -14.11
N VAL A 255 -19.51 -30.08 -13.19
CA VAL A 255 -18.67 -30.03 -11.98
C VAL A 255 -19.23 -31.00 -10.95
N PRO A 256 -18.51 -32.07 -10.58
CA PRO A 256 -19.00 -33.01 -9.57
C PRO A 256 -19.21 -32.30 -8.25
N ILE A 257 -20.44 -32.35 -7.74
CA ILE A 257 -20.82 -31.78 -6.44
C ILE A 257 -20.06 -32.56 -5.36
N ARG A 258 -19.08 -31.91 -4.74
CA ARG A 258 -18.31 -32.49 -3.64
C ARG A 258 -19.02 -32.14 -2.33
N ASN A 259 -19.42 -33.17 -1.57
CA ASN A 259 -20.07 -33.07 -0.26
C ASN A 259 -21.53 -32.55 -0.32
N PRO A 260 -22.46 -33.25 -1.01
CA PRO A 260 -23.87 -32.90 -0.95
C PRO A 260 -24.40 -33.08 0.48
N GLY A 261 -25.15 -32.09 0.98
CA GLY A 261 -25.87 -32.22 2.25
C GLY A 261 -26.92 -33.34 2.18
N PRO A 262 -27.34 -33.91 3.33
CA PRO A 262 -28.23 -35.07 3.38
C PRO A 262 -29.68 -34.79 2.93
N ASN A 263 -30.03 -33.55 2.60
CA ASN A 263 -31.40 -33.14 2.29
C ASN A 263 -31.56 -32.86 0.79
N TRP A 264 -32.53 -33.50 0.14
CA TRP A 264 -32.92 -33.22 -1.23
C TRP A 264 -33.65 -31.87 -1.31
N ALA A 265 -33.03 -30.87 -1.94
CA ALA A 265 -33.68 -29.60 -2.23
C ALA A 265 -34.48 -29.71 -3.54
N TRP A 266 -35.76 -30.06 -3.45
CA TRP A 266 -36.73 -29.81 -4.52
C TRP A 266 -37.46 -28.49 -4.21
N ILE A 267 -37.55 -27.61 -5.21
CA ILE A 267 -38.39 -26.41 -5.14
C ILE A 267 -39.85 -26.87 -5.25
N SER A 268 -40.57 -26.86 -4.14
CA SER A 268 -42.01 -27.14 -4.10
C SER A 268 -42.81 -25.84 -4.31
N ALA A 269 -43.61 -25.81 -5.37
CA ALA A 269 -44.65 -24.82 -5.61
C ALA A 269 -45.78 -24.99 -4.57
N ALA A 270 -46.10 -23.92 -3.83
CA ALA A 270 -47.16 -23.91 -2.83
C ALA A 270 -48.54 -23.68 -3.48
N ARG A 271 -49.49 -24.55 -3.14
CA ARG A 271 -50.91 -24.49 -3.49
C ARG A 271 -51.67 -23.84 -2.32
N ILE A 272 -52.39 -22.76 -2.59
CA ILE A 272 -53.25 -22.06 -1.63
C ILE A 272 -54.66 -22.69 -1.67
N ILE A 273 -55.22 -23.03 -0.50
CA ILE A 273 -56.64 -23.35 -0.31
C ILE A 273 -57.15 -22.47 0.84
N PRO A 274 -58.32 -21.82 0.71
CA PRO A 274 -58.87 -20.91 1.71
C PRO A 274 -59.65 -21.68 2.78
N THR A 275 -59.63 -21.19 4.03
CA THR A 275 -60.55 -21.64 5.08
C THR A 275 -61.37 -20.45 5.58
N THR A 276 -62.68 -20.66 5.62
CA THR A 276 -63.72 -19.71 5.97
C THR A 276 -64.39 -20.08 7.30
N SER A 277 -64.64 -19.05 8.11
CA SER A 277 -65.74 -18.89 9.11
C SER A 277 -65.67 -19.69 10.44
N PRO A 278 -66.49 -19.38 11.48
CA PRO A 278 -67.38 -18.23 11.71
C PRO A 278 -67.23 -17.55 13.09
N SER A 279 -67.89 -16.39 13.21
CA SER A 279 -68.17 -15.58 14.40
C SER A 279 -69.31 -16.14 15.27
N PHE A 280 -69.38 -15.74 16.56
CA PHE A 280 -70.60 -15.40 17.35
C PHE A 280 -70.23 -14.97 18.81
N PRO A 281 -71.13 -14.31 19.59
CA PRO A 281 -70.85 -13.12 20.43
C PRO A 281 -71.08 -13.43 21.95
N PRO A 282 -71.29 -12.51 22.94
CA PRO A 282 -72.37 -11.50 23.00
C PRO A 282 -72.14 -10.21 23.85
N SER A 283 -73.18 -9.36 23.80
CA SER A 283 -73.81 -8.58 24.89
C SER A 283 -73.32 -7.18 25.29
N LEU A 284 -74.21 -6.23 24.95
CA LEU A 284 -74.53 -4.93 25.56
C LEU A 284 -75.07 -5.04 26.99
N VAL A 285 -74.61 -4.18 27.90
CA VAL A 285 -75.29 -3.54 29.06
C VAL A 285 -74.39 -2.33 29.40
N GLY A 286 -74.77 -1.09 29.67
CA GLY A 286 -76.00 -0.39 30.00
C GLY A 286 -75.64 1.11 30.17
N MET A 287 -76.59 2.01 29.87
CA MET A 287 -76.51 3.47 30.10
C MET A 287 -76.84 3.80 31.59
N PRO A 288 -77.13 5.05 32.01
CA PRO A 288 -76.66 6.40 31.64
C PRO A 288 -76.23 7.22 32.88
N GLY A 289 -75.68 8.43 32.67
CA GLY A 289 -75.47 9.39 33.75
C GLY A 289 -75.40 10.83 33.23
N HIS A 290 -76.56 11.50 33.21
CA HIS A 290 -76.74 12.92 32.92
C HIS A 290 -76.00 13.81 33.95
N TRP A 291 -75.77 15.09 33.65
CA TRP A 291 -76.23 16.25 34.46
C TRP A 291 -75.91 17.56 33.71
N ARG A 292 -76.73 18.58 34.00
CA ARG A 292 -76.98 19.81 33.23
C ARG A 292 -76.07 20.99 33.68
N ALA A 293 -75.72 21.84 32.71
CA ALA A 293 -75.64 23.33 32.63
C ALA A 293 -75.67 24.22 33.91
N PRO A 294 -75.60 25.56 33.79
CA PRO A 294 -74.65 26.49 33.13
C PRO A 294 -74.14 27.55 34.17
N PHE A 295 -73.24 28.48 33.85
CA PHE A 295 -73.34 29.88 34.34
C PHE A 295 -72.28 30.78 33.71
N SER A 296 -72.67 32.05 33.60
CA SER A 296 -72.11 33.10 32.76
C SER A 296 -71.35 34.14 33.59
N PHE A 297 -70.42 34.83 32.92
CA PHE A 297 -70.03 36.25 33.08
C PHE A 297 -68.93 36.70 34.09
N LEU A 298 -67.95 37.40 33.47
CA LEU A 298 -67.26 38.65 33.86
C LEU A 298 -65.85 38.64 34.52
N VAL A 299 -64.87 38.96 33.67
CA VAL A 299 -63.92 40.11 33.71
C VAL A 299 -62.94 40.27 34.90
N SER A 300 -61.65 40.09 34.59
CA SER A 300 -60.55 41.04 34.93
C SER A 300 -59.28 40.62 34.17
N LEU A 301 -58.86 41.34 33.12
CA LEU A 301 -57.87 42.44 33.11
C LEU A 301 -56.40 42.00 33.27
N PHE A 302 -55.66 42.16 32.16
CA PHE A 302 -54.21 42.48 32.02
C PHE A 302 -53.18 41.58 32.73
N VAL A 303 -52.41 40.80 31.96
CA VAL A 303 -51.08 41.14 31.39
C VAL A 303 -50.64 39.93 30.56
N LEU A 304 -50.64 40.07 29.23
CA LEU A 304 -50.03 39.12 28.30
C LEU A 304 -48.55 39.49 28.14
N PRO A 305 -47.59 38.58 28.34
CA PRO A 305 -46.40 38.63 27.50
C PRO A 305 -46.85 38.27 26.08
N LEU A 306 -46.45 39.05 25.09
CA LEU A 306 -46.57 38.65 23.69
C LEU A 306 -45.83 37.31 23.53
N CYS A 307 -46.56 36.20 23.54
CA CYS A 307 -46.14 35.04 22.77
C CYS A 307 -46.26 35.49 21.30
N THR A 308 -45.13 35.79 20.69
CA THR A 308 -45.01 35.85 19.24
C THR A 308 -45.33 34.46 18.70
N SER A 309 -46.61 34.20 18.42
CA SER A 309 -46.98 33.16 17.48
C SER A 309 -46.34 33.55 16.15
N ALA A 310 -45.44 32.72 15.62
CA ALA A 310 -44.94 32.89 14.28
C ALA A 310 -46.14 32.93 13.32
N ALA A 311 -46.48 34.11 12.81
CA ALA A 311 -47.32 34.21 11.63
C ALA A 311 -46.52 33.55 10.50
N ASN A 312 -47.06 32.50 9.90
CA ASN A 312 -46.38 31.79 8.83
C ASN A 312 -46.31 32.72 7.61
N SER A 313 -45.16 33.37 7.42
CA SER A 313 -44.88 34.24 6.27
C SER A 313 -44.60 33.45 4.98
N PHE A 314 -44.47 32.13 5.09
CA PHE A 314 -44.06 31.23 4.02
C PHE A 314 -44.91 29.95 3.98
N GLU A 315 -45.25 29.51 2.78
CA GLU A 315 -45.95 28.25 2.48
C GLU A 315 -44.99 27.28 1.76
N ASN A 316 -44.91 26.04 2.22
CA ASN A 316 -44.08 25.00 1.60
C ASN A 316 -44.85 24.29 0.47
N THR A 317 -44.56 24.65 -0.78
CA THR A 317 -45.19 24.06 -1.98
C THR A 317 -44.72 22.64 -2.31
N ALA A 318 -43.46 22.32 -2.02
CA ALA A 318 -42.91 20.98 -2.16
C ALA A 318 -41.76 20.76 -1.18
N ILE A 319 -41.71 19.58 -0.58
CA ILE A 319 -40.64 19.17 0.34
C ILE A 319 -40.13 17.82 -0.13
N VAL A 320 -38.83 17.74 -0.41
CA VAL A 320 -38.17 16.46 -0.70
C VAL A 320 -37.06 16.26 0.32
N ARG A 321 -37.20 15.25 1.16
CA ARG A 321 -36.22 14.84 2.16
C ARG A 321 -35.53 13.56 1.69
N THR A 322 -34.23 13.62 1.48
CA THR A 322 -33.39 12.47 1.14
C THR A 322 -32.50 12.14 2.33
N VAL A 323 -32.59 10.90 2.81
CA VAL A 323 -31.78 10.40 3.93
C VAL A 323 -30.79 9.38 3.38
N GLU A 324 -29.50 9.73 3.42
CA GLU A 324 -28.41 8.84 3.02
C GLU A 324 -27.79 8.20 4.27
N LEU A 325 -27.90 6.87 4.35
CA LEU A 325 -27.40 6.08 5.48
C LEU A 325 -25.95 5.66 5.21
N GLY A 326 -24.99 6.37 5.81
CA GLY A 326 -23.56 6.24 5.52
C GLY A 326 -22.75 5.36 6.50
N GLY A 327 -23.40 4.75 7.50
CA GLY A 327 -22.74 4.02 8.58
C GLY A 327 -22.75 4.82 9.88
N ALA A 328 -21.58 5.34 10.29
CA ALA A 328 -21.45 6.17 11.49
C ALA A 328 -22.15 7.54 11.36
N LEU A 329 -22.35 8.02 10.14
CA LEU A 329 -23.00 9.29 9.84
C LEU A 329 -24.25 9.07 8.98
N VAL A 330 -25.27 9.88 9.26
CA VAL A 330 -26.48 9.99 8.45
C VAL A 330 -26.53 11.38 7.85
N HIS A 331 -26.60 11.45 6.52
CA HIS A 331 -26.75 12.72 5.83
C HIS A 331 -28.21 12.91 5.44
N VAL A 332 -28.82 13.94 6.01
CA VAL A 332 -30.19 14.34 5.67
C VAL A 332 -30.11 15.60 4.82
N THR A 333 -30.60 15.52 3.59
CA THR A 333 -30.78 16.69 2.72
C THR A 333 -32.26 16.93 2.54
N THR A 334 -32.77 18.04 3.05
CA THR A 334 -34.16 18.46 2.85
C THR A 334 -34.19 19.66 1.92
N THR A 335 -34.90 19.53 0.81
CA THR A 335 -35.11 20.61 -0.15
C THR A 335 -36.53 21.13 0.01
N TYR A 336 -36.64 22.43 0.30
CA TYR A 336 -37.92 23.14 0.45
C TYR A 336 -38.13 24.03 -0.77
N ALA A 337 -39.27 23.87 -1.43
CA ALA A 337 -39.78 24.85 -2.39
C ALA A 337 -40.81 25.72 -1.66
N VAL A 338 -40.45 26.97 -1.41
CA VAL A 338 -41.19 27.86 -0.52
C VAL A 338 -41.78 29.02 -1.31
N LYS A 339 -43.01 29.42 -0.99
CA LYS A 339 -43.71 30.59 -1.53
C LYS A 339 -43.98 31.57 -0.38
N ALA A 340 -43.60 32.84 -0.54
CA ALA A 340 -43.93 33.87 0.44
C ALA A 340 -45.42 34.22 0.37
N LEU A 341 -46.06 34.37 1.53
CA LEU A 341 -47.45 34.80 1.68
C LEU A 341 -47.58 36.32 1.86
N GLU A 342 -46.52 36.95 2.37
CA GLU A 342 -46.42 38.41 2.57
C GLU A 342 -45.16 38.98 1.89
N ASP A 343 -45.33 40.13 1.23
CA ASP A 343 -44.23 40.85 0.58
C ASP A 343 -43.25 41.41 1.64
N GLY A 344 -41.95 41.09 1.52
CA GLY A 344 -40.90 41.54 2.43
C GLY A 344 -40.43 40.50 3.47
N SER A 345 -41.01 39.29 3.44
CA SER A 345 -40.60 38.18 4.29
C SER A 345 -39.18 37.71 3.96
N SER A 346 -38.26 37.78 4.93
CA SER A 346 -36.83 37.45 4.74
C SER A 346 -36.31 36.31 5.61
N VAL A 347 -37.06 35.94 6.66
CA VAL A 347 -36.64 34.94 7.67
C VAL A 347 -37.45 33.66 7.51
N TYR A 348 -36.78 32.56 7.19
CA TYR A 348 -37.38 31.24 7.08
C TYR A 348 -36.98 30.39 8.30
N THR A 349 -37.96 29.81 8.99
CA THR A 349 -37.74 29.01 10.20
C THR A 349 -37.75 27.52 9.87
N LEU A 350 -36.71 26.81 10.28
CA LEU A 350 -36.61 25.35 10.16
C LEU A 350 -36.81 24.72 11.54
N ALA A 351 -37.72 23.76 11.64
CA ALA A 351 -37.92 22.98 12.86
C ALA A 351 -37.19 21.64 12.75
N LEU A 352 -36.45 21.28 13.80
CA LEU A 352 -35.85 19.96 13.98
C LEU A 352 -36.55 19.24 15.13
N GLY A 353 -36.78 17.94 15.00
CA GLY A 353 -37.26 17.13 16.13
C GLY A 353 -36.20 17.05 17.24
N GLU A 354 -36.61 16.81 18.49
CA GLU A 354 -35.69 16.77 19.64
C GLU A 354 -34.52 15.81 19.43
N GLN A 355 -34.79 14.59 18.96
CA GLN A 355 -33.76 13.59 18.68
C GLN A 355 -32.87 13.99 17.50
N GLU A 356 -33.44 14.61 16.46
CA GLU A 356 -32.67 15.08 15.31
C GLU A 356 -31.74 16.22 15.76
N HIS A 357 -32.25 17.16 16.55
CA HIS A 357 -31.47 18.27 17.10
C HIS A 357 -30.34 17.77 18.02
N ALA A 358 -30.64 16.86 18.95
CA ALA A 358 -29.66 16.32 19.91
C ALA A 358 -28.50 15.55 19.25
N HIS A 359 -28.71 14.98 18.06
CA HIS A 359 -27.70 14.23 17.32
C HIS A 359 -27.22 14.92 16.03
N THR A 360 -27.63 16.17 15.79
CA THR A 360 -27.14 16.96 14.66
C THR A 360 -25.78 17.56 15.02
N SER A 361 -24.74 17.08 14.36
CA SER A 361 -23.38 17.65 14.48
C SER A 361 -23.19 18.89 13.61
N TRP A 362 -23.75 18.90 12.40
CA TRP A 362 -23.54 19.97 11.42
C TRP A 362 -24.82 20.27 10.65
N LEU A 363 -25.15 21.56 10.51
CA LEU A 363 -26.29 22.05 9.73
C LEU A 363 -25.80 23.13 8.75
N GLU A 364 -26.08 22.95 7.46
CA GLU A 364 -25.84 23.97 6.44
C GLU A 364 -27.12 24.22 5.65
N VAL A 365 -27.39 25.50 5.33
CA VAL A 365 -28.53 25.89 4.47
C VAL A 365 -28.00 26.71 3.31
N LYS A 366 -28.42 26.36 2.09
CA LYS A 366 -28.01 27.01 0.85
C LYS A 366 -29.18 27.11 -0.11
N LEU A 367 -29.20 28.18 -0.91
CA LEU A 367 -30.16 28.32 -2.00
C LEU A 367 -29.79 27.40 -3.16
N LYS A 368 -30.79 26.77 -3.77
CA LYS A 368 -30.60 25.84 -4.89
C LYS A 368 -29.89 26.55 -6.04
N GLY A 369 -28.69 26.08 -6.40
CA GLY A 369 -27.86 26.64 -7.46
C GLY A 369 -26.83 27.68 -6.99
N GLN A 370 -26.85 28.09 -5.72
CA GLN A 370 -25.82 28.92 -5.12
C GLN A 370 -24.94 28.09 -4.18
N SER A 371 -23.63 28.37 -4.19
CA SER A 371 -22.66 27.74 -3.29
C SER A 371 -22.50 28.46 -1.95
N ALA A 372 -23.01 29.69 -1.84
CA ALA A 372 -22.95 30.48 -0.61
C ALA A 372 -23.93 29.92 0.44
N LEU A 373 -23.44 29.81 1.68
CA LEU A 373 -24.25 29.41 2.82
C LEU A 373 -25.05 30.60 3.34
N LEU A 374 -26.28 30.35 3.78
CA LEU A 374 -27.09 31.34 4.50
C LEU A 374 -26.69 31.37 5.97
N PRO A 375 -26.70 32.55 6.62
CA PRO A 375 -26.49 32.63 8.06
C PRO A 375 -27.62 31.91 8.81
N LEU A 376 -27.26 31.13 9.81
CA LEU A 376 -28.17 30.42 10.69
C LEU A 376 -28.12 31.05 12.07
N GLU A 377 -29.30 31.28 12.66
CA GLU A 377 -29.46 31.69 14.04
C GLU A 377 -30.28 30.60 14.75
N ASP A 378 -29.77 30.13 15.90
CA ASP A 378 -30.45 29.14 16.71
C ASP A 378 -31.37 29.86 17.70
N PHE A 379 -32.66 29.57 17.64
CA PHE A 379 -33.67 30.14 18.54
C PHE A 379 -33.77 29.39 19.88
N GLY A 380 -32.98 28.32 20.08
CA GLY A 380 -32.96 27.53 21.30
C GLY A 380 -34.17 26.62 21.43
N TYR A 381 -33.99 25.53 22.19
CA TYR A 381 -35.04 24.55 22.45
C TYR A 381 -35.83 24.92 23.72
N HIS A 382 -37.16 25.03 23.62
CA HIS A 382 -38.03 25.19 24.79
C HIS A 382 -38.20 23.82 25.49
N PRO A 383 -37.80 23.67 26.77
CA PRO A 383 -37.65 22.36 27.39
C PRO A 383 -38.93 21.92 28.09
N ASP A 384 -39.92 21.40 27.35
CA ASP A 384 -41.05 20.66 27.94
C ASP A 384 -41.03 19.18 27.50
N ARG A 385 -40.29 18.40 28.31
CA ARG A 385 -40.26 16.93 28.54
C ARG A 385 -40.82 15.97 27.47
N SER A 386 -40.00 14.96 27.12
CA SER A 386 -40.47 13.57 26.92
C SER A 386 -39.48 12.50 27.46
N PRO A 387 -39.96 11.32 27.94
CA PRO A 387 -39.14 10.33 28.66
C PRO A 387 -38.55 9.20 27.79
N THR A 388 -37.54 8.52 28.35
CA THR A 388 -36.60 7.52 27.80
C THR A 388 -37.19 6.19 27.24
N PRO A 389 -36.41 5.41 26.45
CA PRO A 389 -36.91 4.37 25.52
C PRO A 389 -36.84 2.91 26.02
N SER A 390 -37.59 2.00 25.37
CA SER A 390 -37.15 0.59 25.09
C SER A 390 -37.99 -0.15 24.02
N ILE A 391 -37.36 -1.20 23.42
CA ILE A 391 -37.89 -2.38 22.66
C ILE A 391 -38.12 -2.18 21.14
N HIS A 392 -37.96 -3.11 20.19
CA HIS A 392 -37.13 -4.33 19.92
C HIS A 392 -37.39 -4.84 18.46
N SER A 393 -38.33 -4.28 17.68
CA SER A 393 -38.69 -4.66 16.30
C SER A 393 -39.24 -3.48 15.47
N TYR A 394 -39.40 -3.62 14.15
CA TYR A 394 -39.91 -2.58 13.23
C TYR A 394 -41.31 -2.88 12.67
N THR A 395 -42.07 -1.82 12.34
CA THR A 395 -43.49 -1.88 11.92
C THR A 395 -43.69 -1.39 10.49
N GLU A 396 -44.59 -2.03 9.74
CA GLU A 396 -45.20 -1.47 8.53
C GLU A 396 -46.42 -0.64 8.94
N PRO A 397 -46.58 0.63 8.50
CA PRO A 397 -47.74 1.43 8.88
C PRO A 397 -48.98 0.95 8.12
N GLU A 398 -49.81 0.13 8.75
CA GLU A 398 -51.20 -0.06 8.30
C GLU A 398 -52.01 1.22 8.56
N GLU A 399 -52.92 1.53 7.61
CA GLU A 399 -53.84 2.67 7.57
C GLU A 399 -53.16 4.05 7.62
N VAL A 400 -52.86 4.60 6.44
CA VAL A 400 -52.43 5.99 6.23
C VAL A 400 -53.41 6.67 5.26
N ASP A 401 -54.20 7.63 5.76
CA ASP A 401 -55.31 8.27 5.01
C ASP A 401 -54.88 9.28 3.91
N PHE A 402 -53.57 9.52 3.74
CA PHE A 402 -53.04 10.61 2.90
C PHE A 402 -52.43 10.16 1.57
N THR A 403 -52.66 8.93 1.13
CA THR A 403 -52.05 8.37 -0.09
C THR A 403 -53.06 7.58 -0.92
N THR A 404 -53.16 7.88 -2.22
CA THR A 404 -53.96 7.11 -3.20
C THR A 404 -53.21 5.94 -3.84
N ASP A 405 -51.87 5.94 -3.75
CA ASP A 405 -50.97 4.90 -4.28
C ASP A 405 -50.34 4.07 -3.14
N SER A 406 -49.57 3.02 -3.48
CA SER A 406 -48.81 2.25 -2.49
C SER A 406 -47.87 3.16 -1.70
N VAL A 407 -48.09 3.26 -0.38
CA VAL A 407 -47.41 4.17 0.57
C VAL A 407 -45.88 4.12 0.49
N VAL A 408 -45.32 2.96 0.13
CA VAL A 408 -43.89 2.72 0.04
C VAL A 408 -43.58 2.07 -1.30
N THR A 409 -42.63 2.63 -2.03
CA THR A 409 -42.09 2.03 -3.24
C THR A 409 -40.59 1.77 -3.08
N LYS A 410 -40.15 0.56 -3.42
CA LYS A 410 -38.73 0.18 -3.39
C LYS A 410 -38.19 0.09 -4.81
N SER A 411 -37.19 0.91 -5.11
CA SER A 411 -36.44 0.87 -6.38
C SER A 411 -34.96 0.58 -6.10
N GLY A 412 -34.59 -0.71 -6.15
CA GLY A 412 -33.23 -1.14 -5.87
C GLY A 412 -32.81 -0.87 -4.41
N ALA A 413 -31.84 0.03 -4.23
CA ALA A 413 -31.32 0.47 -2.93
C ALA A 413 -32.07 1.69 -2.35
N THR A 414 -32.99 2.30 -3.11
CA THR A 414 -33.75 3.48 -2.70
C THR A 414 -35.14 3.07 -2.25
N ILE A 415 -35.58 3.58 -1.10
CA ILE A 415 -36.93 3.44 -0.58
C ILE A 415 -37.58 4.83 -0.63
N THR A 416 -38.70 4.93 -1.33
CA THR A 416 -39.46 6.18 -1.47
C THR A 416 -40.75 6.05 -0.66
N TYR A 417 -40.97 7.00 0.24
CA TYR A 417 -42.22 7.16 1.00
C TYR A 417 -43.03 8.31 0.41
N GLY A 418 -44.34 8.12 0.29
CA GLY A 418 -45.24 9.13 -0.28
C GLY A 418 -45.30 9.10 -1.81
N PRO A 419 -45.84 10.14 -2.47
CA PRO A 419 -46.05 11.49 -1.94
C PRO A 419 -47.18 11.59 -0.90
N PHE A 420 -46.99 12.45 0.10
CA PHE A 420 -47.99 12.79 1.10
C PHE A 420 -48.49 14.21 0.83
N TYR A 421 -49.81 14.42 0.86
CA TYR A 421 -50.45 15.71 0.55
C TYR A 421 -51.12 16.32 1.78
N ASP A 422 -51.23 17.65 1.81
CA ASP A 422 -52.00 18.45 2.78
C ASP A 422 -51.71 18.14 4.26
N ILE A 423 -50.41 18.03 4.60
CA ILE A 423 -49.97 17.79 5.97
C ILE A 423 -50.24 19.06 6.81
N PRO A 424 -51.08 19.00 7.87
CA PRO A 424 -51.34 20.15 8.74
C PRO A 424 -50.10 20.50 9.59
N PRO A 425 -50.08 21.66 10.28
CA PRO A 425 -48.94 22.12 11.07
C PRO A 425 -48.45 21.06 12.06
N SER A 426 -47.24 20.54 11.80
CA SER A 426 -46.66 19.42 12.53
C SER A 426 -46.12 19.75 13.91
N ALA A 427 -46.14 21.03 14.30
CA ALA A 427 -45.65 21.53 15.58
C ALA A 427 -46.67 21.38 16.73
N THR A 428 -47.89 20.89 16.45
CA THR A 428 -48.94 20.71 17.46
C THR A 428 -48.81 19.33 18.11
N GLN A 429 -48.91 19.26 19.44
CA GLN A 429 -48.83 18.00 20.20
C GLN A 429 -49.82 16.94 19.69
N ASP A 430 -51.06 17.36 19.42
CA ASP A 430 -52.12 16.50 18.89
C ASP A 430 -51.76 15.87 17.53
N PHE A 431 -50.96 16.57 16.71
CA PHE A 431 -50.49 16.04 15.43
C PHE A 431 -49.40 14.99 15.63
N VAL A 432 -48.45 15.24 16.54
CA VAL A 432 -47.36 14.32 16.86
C VAL A 432 -47.92 12.99 17.37
N ASP A 433 -48.82 13.03 18.36
CA ASP A 433 -49.35 11.83 18.99
C ASP A 433 -50.28 11.02 18.06
N ALA A 434 -51.06 11.70 17.21
CA ALA A 434 -52.05 11.03 16.36
C ALA A 434 -51.52 10.63 14.96
N LYS A 435 -50.57 11.37 14.39
CA LYS A 435 -50.20 11.25 12.97
C LYS A 435 -48.71 10.98 12.72
N GLN A 436 -47.81 11.28 13.66
CA GLN A 436 -46.39 11.01 13.47
C GLN A 436 -46.06 9.53 13.71
N LYS A 437 -45.81 8.79 12.63
CA LYS A 437 -45.35 7.39 12.70
C LYS A 437 -43.83 7.31 12.50
N GLN A 438 -43.16 6.48 13.30
CA GLN A 438 -41.72 6.25 13.16
C GLN A 438 -41.41 5.31 11.99
N VAL A 439 -40.45 5.71 11.15
CA VAL A 439 -39.92 4.87 10.06
C VAL A 439 -38.61 4.25 10.51
N SER A 440 -38.50 2.94 10.43
CA SER A 440 -37.28 2.19 10.75
C SER A 440 -36.87 1.32 9.58
N VAL A 441 -35.63 1.46 9.13
CA VAL A 441 -35.07 0.71 7.99
C VAL A 441 -33.94 -0.18 8.48
N HIS A 442 -34.05 -1.48 8.24
CA HIS A 442 -32.95 -2.43 8.47
C HIS A 442 -32.25 -2.72 7.14
N TYR A 443 -30.95 -2.43 7.07
CA TYR A 443 -30.16 -2.54 5.86
C TYR A 443 -28.80 -3.16 6.15
N VAL A 444 -28.15 -3.69 5.10
CA VAL A 444 -26.81 -4.26 5.19
C VAL A 444 -25.78 -3.13 5.03
N TYR A 445 -24.83 -3.07 5.96
CA TYR A 445 -23.70 -2.15 5.91
C TYR A 445 -22.41 -2.96 6.09
N ASP A 446 -21.63 -3.07 5.02
CA ASP A 446 -20.45 -3.94 4.94
C ASP A 446 -19.12 -3.19 5.19
N PHE A 447 -19.14 -2.14 6.02
CA PHE A 447 -17.94 -1.41 6.40
C PHE A 447 -17.83 -1.30 7.94
N PRO A 448 -16.62 -1.14 8.50
CA PRO A 448 -16.46 -0.91 9.93
C PRO A 448 -17.04 0.45 10.30
N VAL A 449 -17.77 0.51 11.42
CA VAL A 449 -18.30 1.76 11.97
C VAL A 449 -17.29 2.29 12.98
N VAL A 450 -16.54 3.31 12.59
CA VAL A 450 -15.42 3.82 13.39
C VAL A 450 -15.85 5.09 14.11
N GLU A 451 -15.57 5.13 15.41
CA GLU A 451 -15.91 6.24 16.31
C GLU A 451 -14.65 6.59 17.11
N ILE A 452 -14.36 7.87 17.26
CA ILE A 452 -13.28 8.38 18.11
C ILE A 452 -13.96 8.95 19.34
N THR A 453 -14.00 8.14 20.39
CA THR A 453 -14.61 8.52 21.67
C THR A 453 -13.94 9.76 22.28
N LYS A 454 -12.61 9.85 22.16
CA LYS A 454 -11.84 10.98 22.65
C LYS A 454 -10.64 11.29 21.76
N LEU A 455 -10.51 12.56 21.38
CA LEU A 455 -9.38 13.12 20.65
C LEU A 455 -8.70 14.20 21.50
N GLU A 456 -7.47 13.95 21.93
CA GLU A 456 -6.60 14.97 22.52
C GLU A 456 -5.56 15.39 21.47
N ARG A 457 -5.70 16.59 20.92
CA ARG A 457 -4.79 17.13 19.89
C ARG A 457 -3.92 18.23 20.48
N ALA A 458 -2.61 18.09 20.38
CA ALA A 458 -1.63 19.12 20.72
C ALA A 458 -0.95 19.63 19.45
N ALA A 459 -0.94 20.95 19.26
CA ALA A 459 -0.23 21.62 18.19
C ALA A 459 0.83 22.54 18.81
N GLU A 460 2.09 22.11 18.78
CA GLU A 460 3.21 22.88 19.34
C GLU A 460 3.95 23.65 18.25
N ILE A 461 4.03 24.97 18.43
CA ILE A 461 4.73 25.87 17.52
C ILE A 461 6.15 26.13 18.03
N SER A 462 7.15 25.80 17.23
CA SER A 462 8.56 26.01 17.57
C SER A 462 9.28 26.87 16.52
N HIS A 463 9.65 28.09 16.92
CA HIS A 463 10.51 28.96 16.09
C HIS A 463 11.98 28.52 16.07
N TRP A 464 12.45 27.85 17.13
CA TRP A 464 13.82 27.32 17.18
C TRP A 464 13.99 26.10 16.26
N GLY A 465 12.98 25.23 16.20
CA GLY A 465 12.96 24.07 15.30
C GLY A 465 12.43 24.37 13.90
N ALA A 466 11.90 25.58 13.68
CA ALA A 466 11.19 25.99 12.47
C ALA A 466 10.10 24.98 12.03
N ASN A 467 9.42 24.36 13.01
CA ASN A 467 8.40 23.34 12.78
C ASN A 467 7.14 23.57 13.60
N LEU A 468 6.02 23.10 13.06
CA LEU A 468 4.76 22.87 13.74
C LEU A 468 4.65 21.37 14.01
N ASN A 469 4.72 20.97 15.27
CA ASN A 469 4.52 19.61 15.70
C ASN A 469 3.04 19.39 16.01
N ILE A 470 2.46 18.34 15.44
CA ILE A 470 1.09 17.92 15.71
C ILE A 470 1.14 16.54 16.34
N GLU A 471 0.51 16.40 17.50
CA GLU A 471 0.34 15.14 18.21
C GLU A 471 -1.15 14.93 18.50
N ASN A 472 -1.69 13.81 18.03
CA ASN A 472 -3.05 13.36 18.27
C ASN A 472 -2.99 12.11 19.14
N LYS A 473 -3.60 12.15 20.32
CA LYS A 473 -3.90 10.97 21.12
C LYS A 473 -5.37 10.62 20.93
N ILE A 474 -5.61 9.41 20.45
CA ILE A 474 -6.87 8.97 19.86
C ILE A 474 -7.33 7.72 20.58
N ASP A 475 -8.53 7.77 21.15
CA ASP A 475 -9.24 6.61 21.69
C ASP A 475 -10.28 6.14 20.68
N LEU A 476 -9.88 5.16 19.87
CA LEU A 476 -10.69 4.59 18.80
C LEU A 476 -11.63 3.50 19.33
N HIS A 477 -12.90 3.56 18.94
CA HIS A 477 -13.91 2.53 19.16
C HIS A 477 -14.47 2.07 17.80
N ASN A 478 -14.70 0.77 17.66
CA ASN A 478 -15.48 0.26 16.52
C ASN A 478 -16.91 0.01 17.00
N ALA A 479 -17.83 0.93 16.68
CA ALA A 479 -19.24 0.86 17.04
C ALA A 479 -20.03 -0.21 16.25
N GLY A 480 -19.35 -0.99 15.39
CA GLY A 480 -19.94 -2.10 14.67
C GLY A 480 -20.42 -3.25 15.58
N PRO A 481 -21.13 -4.24 15.01
CA PRO A 481 -21.73 -5.33 15.77
C PRO A 481 -20.67 -6.13 16.54
N ARG A 482 -20.95 -6.36 17.83
CA ARG A 482 -20.06 -7.12 18.72
C ARG A 482 -19.89 -8.57 18.24
N LEU A 483 -18.66 -9.07 18.27
CA LEU A 483 -18.36 -10.47 17.98
C LEU A 483 -19.08 -11.41 18.97
N LYS A 484 -19.83 -12.38 18.45
CA LYS A 484 -20.42 -13.46 19.24
C LYS A 484 -19.40 -14.58 19.45
N GLY A 485 -19.15 -14.95 20.70
CA GLY A 485 -18.18 -15.99 21.05
C GLY A 485 -16.76 -15.45 21.16
N HIS A 486 -15.77 -16.26 20.79
CA HIS A 486 -14.35 -15.92 20.91
C HIS A 486 -13.75 -15.60 19.54
N PHE A 487 -12.72 -14.76 19.54
CA PHE A 487 -11.94 -14.48 18.34
C PHE A 487 -11.06 -15.69 17.97
N SER A 488 -11.24 -16.22 16.77
CA SER A 488 -10.38 -17.28 16.20
C SER A 488 -9.39 -16.67 15.21
N ARG A 489 -8.11 -16.68 15.57
CA ARG A 489 -7.03 -16.22 14.67
C ARG A 489 -6.93 -17.06 13.40
N LEU A 490 -7.16 -18.37 13.50
CA LEU A 490 -7.15 -19.28 12.35
C LEU A 490 -8.22 -18.86 11.35
N GLU A 491 -9.45 -18.65 11.82
CA GLU A 491 -10.56 -18.23 10.99
C GLU A 491 -10.29 -16.88 10.31
N HIS A 492 -9.82 -15.89 11.08
CA HIS A 492 -9.45 -14.58 10.53
C HIS A 492 -8.36 -14.68 9.45
N GLN A 493 -7.35 -15.53 9.66
CA GLN A 493 -6.28 -15.77 8.67
C GLN A 493 -6.80 -16.51 7.44
N THR A 494 -7.66 -17.51 7.61
CA THR A 494 -8.31 -18.24 6.52
C THR A 494 -9.19 -17.32 5.69
N GLN A 495 -10.00 -16.48 6.33
CA GLN A 495 -10.81 -15.44 5.69
C GLN A 495 -9.93 -14.46 4.89
N SER A 496 -8.85 -13.96 5.49
CA SER A 496 -7.89 -13.08 4.81
C SER A 496 -7.23 -13.75 3.60
N TYR A 497 -6.87 -15.03 3.72
CA TYR A 497 -6.24 -15.80 2.63
C TYR A 497 -7.18 -16.01 1.44
N PHE A 498 -8.47 -16.26 1.70
CA PHE A 498 -9.48 -16.40 0.66
C PHE A 498 -10.10 -15.07 0.20
N GLY A 499 -9.64 -13.93 0.72
CA GLY A 499 -10.19 -12.62 0.38
C GLY A 499 -11.63 -12.40 0.87
N ARG A 500 -12.04 -13.10 1.93
CA ARG A 500 -13.37 -13.04 2.56
C ARG A 500 -13.27 -12.47 3.98
N THR A 501 -12.53 -11.37 4.15
CA THR A 501 -12.44 -10.69 5.45
C THR A 501 -13.81 -10.19 5.87
N SER A 502 -14.16 -10.38 7.14
CA SER A 502 -15.44 -9.91 7.62
C SER A 502 -15.51 -8.37 7.56
N PRO A 503 -16.60 -7.80 7.01
CA PRO A 503 -16.69 -6.37 6.72
C PRO A 503 -16.66 -5.45 7.94
N HIS A 504 -17.07 -5.96 9.11
CA HIS A 504 -17.11 -5.20 10.37
C HIS A 504 -15.74 -5.06 11.06
N ILE A 505 -14.68 -5.63 10.48
CA ILE A 505 -13.33 -5.60 11.04
C ILE A 505 -12.57 -4.43 10.44
N LEU A 506 -11.89 -3.63 11.28
CA LEU A 506 -10.96 -2.60 10.82
C LEU A 506 -9.53 -3.17 10.79
N PRO A 507 -8.97 -3.52 9.61
CA PRO A 507 -7.63 -4.07 9.50
C PRO A 507 -6.52 -3.01 9.56
N GLY A 508 -6.87 -1.74 9.28
CA GLY A 508 -5.95 -0.62 9.20
C GLY A 508 -6.66 0.64 8.72
N MET A 509 -5.97 1.77 8.80
CA MET A 509 -6.47 3.09 8.46
C MET A 509 -5.47 3.80 7.56
N ASN A 510 -5.98 4.57 6.60
CA ASN A 510 -5.17 5.38 5.70
C ASN A 510 -5.49 6.84 5.95
N LEU A 511 -4.49 7.59 6.43
CA LEU A 511 -4.64 9.01 6.75
C LEU A 511 -4.00 9.85 5.66
N MET A 512 -4.77 10.84 5.20
CA MET A 512 -4.27 11.89 4.32
C MET A 512 -3.73 13.01 5.19
N LEU A 513 -2.41 13.13 5.25
CA LEU A 513 -1.71 14.16 5.99
C LEU A 513 -1.25 15.28 5.05
N PRO A 514 -0.97 16.48 5.57
CA PRO A 514 -0.44 17.57 4.77
C PRO A 514 0.87 17.22 4.01
N PRO A 515 1.19 17.92 2.91
CA PRO A 515 2.50 17.80 2.26
C PRO A 515 3.62 18.35 3.16
N GLY A 516 4.87 17.99 2.86
CA GLY A 516 6.05 18.47 3.58
C GLY A 516 6.31 17.82 4.94
N ILE A 517 5.40 16.99 5.44
CA ILE A 517 5.54 16.37 6.76
C ILE A 517 6.72 15.39 6.83
N HIS A 518 7.31 15.30 8.02
CA HIS A 518 8.36 14.34 8.34
C HIS A 518 8.26 13.87 9.79
N SER A 519 9.14 12.95 10.18
CA SER A 519 9.23 12.45 11.56
C SER A 519 7.92 11.87 12.13
N ALA A 520 7.04 11.31 11.29
CA ALA A 520 5.79 10.74 11.79
C ALA A 520 6.06 9.51 12.67
N TYR A 521 5.38 9.44 13.81
CA TYR A 521 5.45 8.33 14.75
C TYR A 521 4.05 7.83 15.10
N PHE A 522 3.95 6.51 15.29
CA PHE A 522 2.72 5.81 15.64
C PHE A 522 3.00 4.90 16.83
N VAL A 523 2.47 5.29 17.98
CA VAL A 523 2.81 4.71 19.28
C VAL A 523 1.52 4.34 19.99
N ASP A 524 1.51 3.18 20.62
CA ASP A 524 0.44 2.73 21.50
C ASP A 524 0.88 2.94 22.96
N LEU A 525 0.00 2.78 23.94
CA LEU A 525 0.30 2.95 25.37
C LEU A 525 1.51 2.13 25.85
N ILE A 526 1.71 0.95 25.25
CA ILE A 526 2.80 0.01 25.59
C ILE A 526 4.09 0.32 24.79
N GLY A 527 4.01 1.17 23.78
CA GLY A 527 5.14 1.63 22.99
C GLY A 527 4.92 1.55 21.48
N ASN A 528 6.02 1.72 20.74
CA ASN A 528 6.00 1.91 19.29
C ASN A 528 5.32 0.76 18.53
N VAL A 529 4.53 1.13 17.51
CA VAL A 529 3.86 0.20 16.60
C VAL A 529 4.51 0.32 15.23
N SER A 530 5.29 -0.69 14.85
CA SER A 530 6.08 -0.66 13.61
C SER A 530 5.27 -0.93 12.34
N THR A 531 3.98 -1.23 12.45
CA THR A 531 3.08 -1.55 11.34
C THR A 531 2.46 -0.28 10.74
N SER A 532 3.31 0.70 10.42
CA SER A 532 2.95 1.95 9.74
C SER A 532 3.86 2.21 8.54
N HIS A 533 3.36 2.94 7.56
CA HIS A 533 4.11 3.29 6.35
C HIS A 533 3.72 4.69 5.87
N LEU A 534 4.67 5.62 5.91
CA LEU A 534 4.50 6.99 5.45
C LEU A 534 5.02 7.15 4.02
N ARG A 535 4.19 7.74 3.15
CA ARG A 535 4.56 8.20 1.81
C ARG A 535 4.49 9.72 1.79
N THR A 536 5.64 10.37 1.89
CA THR A 536 5.74 11.84 1.96
C THR A 536 5.72 12.47 0.57
N VAL A 537 4.99 13.58 0.45
CA VAL A 537 5.07 14.52 -0.69
C VAL A 537 5.84 15.76 -0.21
N PRO A 538 6.72 16.39 -1.03
CA PRO A 538 7.42 17.62 -0.64
C PRO A 538 6.45 18.77 -0.34
N SER A 539 6.91 19.76 0.43
CA SER A 539 6.13 20.98 0.70
C SER A 539 5.81 21.71 -0.60
N VAL A 540 4.64 22.34 -0.60
CA VAL A 540 4.07 23.00 -1.77
C VAL A 540 4.08 24.51 -1.51
N PRO A 541 4.57 25.34 -2.45
CA PRO A 541 4.56 26.79 -2.27
C PRO A 541 3.15 27.34 -2.00
N LYS A 542 3.06 28.32 -1.09
CA LYS A 542 1.81 29.00 -0.76
C LYS A 542 1.15 29.58 -2.00
N GLY A 543 -0.13 29.27 -2.20
CA GLY A 543 -0.92 29.74 -3.34
C GLY A 543 -0.91 28.82 -4.56
N SER A 544 -0.22 27.66 -4.51
CA SER A 544 -0.37 26.65 -5.56
C SER A 544 -1.66 25.85 -5.38
N ASN A 545 -2.40 25.61 -6.46
CA ASN A 545 -3.65 24.84 -6.46
C ASN A 545 -3.43 23.31 -6.51
N THR A 546 -2.24 22.82 -6.14
CA THR A 546 -1.96 21.37 -6.21
C THR A 546 -2.51 20.67 -4.97
N ASN A 547 -3.52 19.83 -5.18
CA ASN A 547 -4.16 19.05 -4.11
C ASN A 547 -3.31 17.81 -3.79
N SER A 548 -2.20 18.00 -3.09
CA SER A 548 -1.24 16.93 -2.79
C SER A 548 -1.18 16.63 -1.30
N TYR A 549 -1.18 15.34 -0.95
CA TYR A 549 -1.22 14.84 0.43
C TYR A 549 -0.14 13.79 0.64
N SER A 550 0.45 13.77 1.83
CA SER A 550 1.25 12.66 2.29
C SER A 550 0.34 11.55 2.80
N LEU A 551 0.54 10.31 2.34
CA LEU A 551 -0.29 9.18 2.75
C LEU A 551 0.38 8.42 3.90
N LEU A 552 -0.30 8.34 5.04
CA LEU A 552 0.13 7.52 6.17
C LEU A 552 -0.78 6.30 6.32
N GLU A 553 -0.24 5.13 6.02
CA GLU A 553 -0.92 3.85 6.25
C GLU A 553 -0.61 3.37 7.67
N LEU A 554 -1.63 3.12 8.48
CA LEU A 554 -1.53 2.64 9.86
C LEU A 554 -2.23 1.30 9.99
N ARG A 555 -1.60 0.34 10.66
CA ARG A 555 -2.24 -0.91 11.06
C ARG A 555 -2.13 -1.10 12.56
N PRO A 556 -3.25 -1.14 13.30
CA PRO A 556 -3.27 -1.49 14.73
C PRO A 556 -2.61 -2.85 15.01
N ARG A 557 -2.23 -3.09 16.27
CA ARG A 557 -1.58 -4.35 16.70
C ARG A 557 -2.46 -5.59 16.50
N TYR A 558 -3.78 -5.41 16.59
CA TYR A 558 -4.79 -6.43 16.40
C TYR A 558 -5.90 -5.87 15.49
N PRO A 559 -6.63 -6.73 14.74
CA PRO A 559 -7.80 -6.30 14.00
C PRO A 559 -8.85 -5.76 14.97
N VAL A 560 -9.31 -4.52 14.79
CA VAL A 560 -10.31 -3.92 15.69
C VAL A 560 -11.68 -4.40 15.23
N LEU A 561 -12.23 -5.40 15.92
CA LEU A 561 -13.59 -5.92 15.68
C LEU A 561 -14.65 -5.00 16.31
N GLY A 562 -15.92 -5.22 15.98
CA GLY A 562 -17.02 -4.49 16.59
C GLY A 562 -17.00 -4.59 18.12
N SER A 563 -17.27 -3.46 18.77
CA SER A 563 -17.19 -3.20 20.20
C SER A 563 -15.76 -3.19 20.80
N TRP A 564 -14.69 -3.30 20.00
CA TRP A 564 -13.32 -3.24 20.51
C TRP A 564 -12.78 -1.80 20.51
N ASN A 565 -11.91 -1.51 21.48
CA ASN A 565 -11.23 -0.23 21.62
C ASN A 565 -9.76 -0.34 21.18
N TYR A 566 -9.19 0.75 20.70
CA TYR A 566 -7.77 0.88 20.42
C TYR A 566 -7.29 2.31 20.66
N SER A 567 -6.51 2.51 21.71
CA SER A 567 -5.92 3.81 22.05
C SER A 567 -4.53 3.94 21.46
N PHE A 568 -4.24 5.05 20.80
CA PHE A 568 -2.90 5.30 20.26
C PHE A 568 -2.59 6.78 20.12
N THR A 569 -1.31 7.09 20.08
CA THR A 569 -0.76 8.41 19.78
C THR A 569 -0.16 8.41 18.39
N LEU A 570 -0.57 9.37 17.59
CA LEU A 570 -0.07 9.66 16.27
C LEU A 570 0.49 11.09 16.27
N GLY A 571 1.76 11.27 15.92
CA GLY A 571 2.31 12.61 15.76
C GLY A 571 3.25 12.73 14.59
N TRP A 572 3.45 13.96 14.12
CA TRP A 572 4.35 14.29 13.02
C TRP A 572 4.80 15.74 13.12
N ASP A 573 5.92 16.04 12.45
CA ASP A 573 6.42 17.39 12.28
C ASP A 573 6.07 17.91 10.90
N SER A 574 5.79 19.20 10.83
CA SER A 574 5.58 19.92 9.58
C SER A 574 6.41 21.22 9.57
N PRO A 575 6.95 21.65 8.42
CA PRO A 575 7.68 22.91 8.32
C PRO A 575 6.79 24.09 8.74
N LEU A 576 7.26 24.93 9.66
CA LEU A 576 6.46 26.06 10.16
C LEU A 576 6.20 27.10 9.05
N GLU A 577 7.09 27.17 8.07
CA GLU A 577 6.96 28.05 6.90
C GLU A 577 5.66 27.82 6.13
N ASP A 578 5.14 26.59 6.08
CA ASP A 578 3.93 26.25 5.33
C ASP A 578 2.66 26.79 6.03
N TYR A 579 2.68 26.88 7.37
CA TYR A 579 1.53 27.25 8.19
C TYR A 579 1.56 28.69 8.71
N ALA A 580 2.75 29.27 8.87
CA ALA A 580 2.95 30.59 9.46
C ALA A 580 3.16 31.67 8.40
N GLY A 581 2.37 32.75 8.47
CA GLY A 581 2.65 34.03 7.82
C GLY A 581 3.23 35.02 8.83
N TYR A 582 4.13 35.90 8.38
CA TYR A 582 4.64 37.01 9.19
C TYR A 582 4.21 38.32 8.55
N ASP A 583 3.53 39.16 9.33
CA ASP A 583 3.19 40.51 8.92
C ASP A 583 4.28 41.48 9.40
N SER A 584 5.00 42.07 8.46
CA SER A 584 6.10 43.00 8.73
C SER A 584 5.62 44.34 9.28
N ALA A 585 4.38 44.76 9.01
CA ALA A 585 3.85 46.02 9.47
C ALA A 585 3.47 45.96 10.96
N THR A 586 2.82 44.89 11.39
CA THR A 586 2.38 44.71 12.79
C THR A 586 3.37 43.93 13.65
N GLY A 587 4.30 43.21 13.04
CA GLY A 587 5.24 42.30 13.71
C GLY A 587 4.56 41.05 14.28
N LYS A 588 3.37 40.69 13.77
CA LYS A 588 2.59 39.53 14.22
C LYS A 588 2.87 38.31 13.33
N TYR A 589 2.96 37.15 13.96
CA TYR A 589 2.85 35.87 13.29
C TYR A 589 1.38 35.45 13.24
N VAL A 590 0.95 34.94 12.09
CA VAL A 590 -0.38 34.35 11.89
C VAL A 590 -0.18 32.89 11.48
N VAL A 591 -0.66 31.95 12.29
CA VAL A 591 -0.49 30.51 12.05
C VAL A 591 -1.86 29.87 11.90
N GLY A 592 -2.11 29.21 10.77
CA GLY A 592 -3.33 28.45 10.55
C GLY A 592 -3.13 26.99 10.96
N ILE A 593 -3.78 26.52 12.02
CA ILE A 593 -3.61 25.15 12.53
C ILE A 593 -4.84 24.33 12.15
N PRO A 594 -4.68 23.18 11.45
CA PRO A 594 -5.81 22.33 11.13
C PRO A 594 -6.40 21.76 12.42
N LEU A 595 -7.72 21.91 12.52
CA LEU A 595 -8.51 21.61 13.70
C LEU A 595 -8.64 20.10 13.95
N LEU A 596 -8.84 19.34 12.88
CA LEU A 596 -8.85 17.89 12.89
C LEU A 596 -8.04 17.32 11.72
N THR A 597 -7.63 16.07 11.83
CA THR A 597 -7.06 15.31 10.71
C THR A 597 -8.15 14.35 10.24
N PRO A 598 -8.68 14.53 9.01
CA PRO A 598 -9.86 13.80 8.58
C PRO A 598 -9.54 12.30 8.53
N MET A 599 -10.37 11.53 9.23
CA MET A 599 -10.38 10.08 9.17
C MET A 599 -11.66 9.69 8.45
N PRO A 600 -11.58 9.14 7.22
CA PRO A 600 -12.77 8.89 6.44
C PRO A 600 -13.81 8.11 7.24
N THR A 601 -15.04 8.63 7.29
CA THR A 601 -16.20 8.01 7.96
C THR A 601 -16.15 7.93 9.48
N ALA A 602 -15.10 8.44 10.13
CA ALA A 602 -15.02 8.47 11.58
C ALA A 602 -15.71 9.72 12.15
N VAL A 603 -16.43 9.53 13.25
CA VAL A 603 -17.01 10.61 14.06
C VAL A 603 -16.14 10.81 15.30
N VAL A 604 -16.06 12.04 15.81
CA VAL A 604 -15.33 12.35 17.04
C VAL A 604 -16.32 12.89 18.08
N ASP A 605 -16.54 12.14 19.16
CA ASP A 605 -17.52 12.51 20.17
C ASP A 605 -17.03 13.67 21.03
N GLU A 606 -15.79 13.57 21.54
CA GLU A 606 -15.14 14.59 22.35
C GLU A 606 -13.77 14.95 21.79
N ALA A 607 -13.51 16.24 21.56
CA ALA A 607 -12.21 16.73 21.12
C ALA A 607 -11.69 17.85 22.03
N GLU A 608 -10.47 17.67 22.54
CA GLU A 608 -9.72 18.68 23.28
C GLU A 608 -8.49 19.09 22.47
N ILE A 609 -8.41 20.38 22.13
CA ILE A 609 -7.40 20.92 21.23
C ILE A 609 -6.55 21.92 21.98
N LYS A 610 -5.25 21.65 22.02
CA LYS A 610 -4.24 22.37 22.78
C LYS A 610 -3.26 23.00 21.79
N ILE A 611 -3.27 24.33 21.68
CA ILE A 611 -2.32 25.06 20.84
C ILE A 611 -1.25 25.64 21.76
N ILE A 612 -0.03 25.12 21.66
CA ILE A 612 1.11 25.50 22.49
C ILE A 612 1.97 26.49 21.70
N LEU A 613 2.00 27.73 22.18
CA LEU A 613 2.75 28.83 21.58
C LEU A 613 4.22 28.83 22.04
N PRO A 614 5.12 29.51 21.33
CA PRO A 614 6.49 29.69 21.78
C PRO A 614 6.58 30.45 23.11
N GLU A 615 7.65 30.20 23.88
CA GLU A 615 7.95 30.94 25.11
C GLU A 615 8.12 32.43 24.79
N GLY A 616 7.50 33.29 25.61
CA GLY A 616 7.53 34.74 25.42
C GLY A 616 6.58 35.28 24.34
N ALA A 617 5.64 34.47 23.84
CA ALA A 617 4.55 34.95 23.01
C ALA A 617 3.64 35.94 23.77
N THR A 618 3.34 37.07 23.12
CA THR A 618 2.52 38.18 23.64
C THR A 618 1.47 38.57 22.62
N ASP A 619 0.42 39.32 23.03
CA ASP A 619 -0.64 39.80 22.12
C ASP A 619 -1.29 38.63 21.34
N ILE A 620 -1.78 37.65 22.11
CA ILE A 620 -2.34 36.41 21.60
C ILE A 620 -3.80 36.64 21.22
N GLY A 621 -4.10 36.42 19.94
CA GLY A 621 -5.46 36.33 19.42
C GLY A 621 -5.65 34.98 18.73
N TYR A 622 -6.85 34.42 18.79
CA TYR A 622 -7.17 33.17 18.12
C TYR A 622 -8.59 33.23 17.55
N PHE A 623 -8.77 32.63 16.38
CA PHE A 623 -10.00 32.67 15.60
C PHE A 623 -10.28 31.24 15.14
N PRO A 624 -11.06 30.48 15.93
CA PRO A 624 -11.51 29.16 15.50
C PRO A 624 -12.54 29.31 14.37
N PRO A 625 -12.64 28.33 13.45
CA PRO A 625 -13.59 28.40 12.34
C PRO A 625 -15.05 28.25 12.78
N TYR A 626 -15.27 27.69 13.97
CA TYR A 626 -16.56 27.54 14.63
C TYR A 626 -16.39 27.76 16.14
N PRO A 627 -17.44 28.21 16.85
CA PRO A 627 -17.36 28.48 18.28
C PRO A 627 -17.06 27.20 19.07
N ALA A 628 -16.12 27.26 20.00
CA ALA A 628 -15.84 26.15 20.91
C ALA A 628 -16.81 26.14 22.10
N LEU A 629 -17.02 24.97 22.71
CA LEU A 629 -17.86 24.83 23.91
C LEU A 629 -17.22 25.49 25.13
N SER A 630 -15.90 25.42 25.22
CA SER A 630 -15.14 26.08 26.27
C SER A 630 -13.78 26.51 25.76
N GLU A 631 -13.34 27.69 26.18
CA GLU A 631 -12.08 28.29 25.78
C GLU A 631 -11.37 28.84 27.01
N HIS A 632 -10.09 28.51 27.16
CA HIS A 632 -9.27 29.08 28.23
C HIS A 632 -7.79 29.02 27.87
N ILE A 633 -7.02 29.98 28.39
CA ILE A 633 -5.57 30.02 28.21
C ILE A 633 -4.92 29.50 29.49
N THR A 634 -4.06 28.50 29.33
CA THR A 634 -3.27 27.89 30.39
C THR A 634 -1.78 28.04 30.09
N LYS A 635 -0.96 27.58 31.02
CA LYS A 635 0.50 27.65 30.92
C LYS A 635 1.06 26.23 30.80
N HIS A 636 1.71 25.95 29.68
CA HIS A 636 2.41 24.70 29.43
C HIS A 636 3.90 24.86 29.78
N ILE A 637 4.49 23.88 30.46
CA ILE A 637 5.91 23.92 30.83
C ILE A 637 6.58 22.69 30.24
N THR A 638 7.56 22.90 29.38
CA THR A 638 8.40 21.83 28.82
C THR A 638 9.88 22.12 29.03
N TYR A 639 10.75 21.31 28.39
CA TYR A 639 12.19 21.40 28.52
C TYR A 639 12.73 22.79 28.20
N LEU A 640 13.61 23.28 29.09
CA LEU A 640 14.31 24.57 28.98
C LEU A 640 13.38 25.80 28.96
N ASP A 641 12.12 25.67 29.37
CA ASP A 641 11.24 26.82 29.56
C ASP A 641 11.50 27.47 30.92
N THR A 642 11.71 28.79 30.95
CA THR A 642 11.90 29.56 32.20
C THR A 642 10.61 30.19 32.68
N MET A 643 9.88 30.81 31.75
CA MET A 643 8.63 31.51 32.04
C MET A 643 7.42 30.67 31.65
N GLY A 644 7.60 29.50 31.01
CA GLY A 644 6.54 28.66 30.46
C GLY A 644 5.92 29.22 29.18
N ARG A 645 5.18 28.38 28.48
CA ARG A 645 4.54 28.66 27.19
C ARG A 645 3.04 28.90 27.37
N PRO A 646 2.44 29.89 26.69
CA PRO A 646 1.00 30.02 26.68
C PRO A 646 0.38 28.89 25.85
N GLN A 647 -0.66 28.25 26.38
CA GLN A 647 -1.39 27.15 25.76
C GLN A 647 -2.86 27.54 25.67
N ILE A 648 -3.42 27.52 24.47
CA ILE A 648 -4.84 27.75 24.23
C ILE A 648 -5.54 26.39 24.26
N ASN A 649 -6.57 26.25 25.09
CA ASN A 649 -7.38 25.03 25.19
C ASN A 649 -8.77 25.30 24.65
N LEU A 650 -9.15 24.54 23.62
CA LEU A 650 -10.47 24.58 23.00
C LEU A 650 -11.11 23.20 23.16
N LYS A 651 -12.37 23.16 23.60
CA LYS A 651 -13.15 21.91 23.66
C LYS A 651 -14.28 21.93 22.65
N TYR A 652 -14.44 20.81 21.96
CA TYR A 652 -15.49 20.57 20.99
C TYR A 652 -16.16 19.22 21.25
N ARG A 653 -17.36 19.06 20.69
CA ARG A 653 -18.14 17.83 20.75
C ARG A 653 -18.73 17.55 19.36
N ASP A 654 -18.95 16.28 19.06
CA ASP A 654 -19.65 15.80 17.86
C ASP A 654 -19.01 16.32 16.55
N LEU A 655 -17.68 16.26 16.46
CA LEU A 655 -16.96 16.68 15.25
C LEU A 655 -17.01 15.60 14.17
N THR A 656 -17.08 16.06 12.92
CA THR A 656 -17.17 15.22 11.72
C THR A 656 -16.22 15.73 10.64
N ASP A 657 -16.07 15.01 9.54
CA ASP A 657 -15.25 15.46 8.40
C ASP A 657 -15.66 16.85 7.86
N LYS A 658 -16.92 17.27 8.05
CA LYS A 658 -17.42 18.61 7.67
C LYS A 658 -16.83 19.74 8.50
N HIS A 659 -16.40 19.43 9.71
CA HIS A 659 -15.76 20.36 10.63
C HIS A 659 -14.25 20.55 10.34
N THR A 660 -13.78 20.11 9.16
CA THR A 660 -12.41 20.34 8.72
C THR A 660 -12.22 21.83 8.41
N GLY A 661 -11.48 22.51 9.28
CA GLY A 661 -11.13 23.91 9.13
C GLY A 661 -9.82 24.23 9.85
N ASN A 662 -9.31 25.45 9.66
CA ASN A 662 -8.11 25.92 10.33
C ASN A 662 -8.47 26.90 11.44
N ILE A 663 -7.87 26.72 12.62
CA ILE A 663 -7.85 27.72 13.69
C ILE A 663 -6.71 28.69 13.37
N TYR A 664 -7.02 29.97 13.20
CA TYR A 664 -6.00 30.99 13.00
C TYR A 664 -5.55 31.56 14.34
N VAL A 665 -4.25 31.53 14.61
CA VAL A 665 -3.68 32.09 15.84
C VAL A 665 -2.69 33.19 15.49
N THR A 666 -2.89 34.36 16.09
CA THR A 666 -2.05 35.54 15.94
C THR A 666 -1.27 35.80 17.21
N TYR A 667 0.04 36.03 17.13
CA TYR A 667 0.86 36.34 18.30
C TYR A 667 2.14 37.10 17.91
N LYS A 668 2.74 37.80 18.88
CA LYS A 668 4.04 38.47 18.74
C LYS A 668 5.10 37.76 19.58
N VAL A 669 6.27 37.52 18.98
CA VAL A 669 7.45 37.00 19.69
C VAL A 669 8.61 37.98 19.50
N PRO A 670 9.04 38.69 20.56
CA PRO A 670 10.18 39.58 20.44
C PRO A 670 11.48 38.76 20.30
N PHE A 671 12.46 39.30 19.57
CA PHE A 671 13.75 38.62 19.37
C PHE A 671 14.44 38.21 20.69
N ARG A 672 14.30 39.03 21.75
CA ARG A 672 14.80 38.72 23.10
C ARG A 672 14.26 37.40 23.65
N ALA A 673 13.01 37.03 23.36
CA ALA A 673 12.41 35.79 23.82
C ALA A 673 13.11 34.56 23.21
N HIS A 674 13.55 34.63 21.95
CA HIS A 674 14.33 33.55 21.36
C HIS A 674 15.65 33.31 22.10
N LEU A 675 16.32 34.37 22.55
CA LEU A 675 17.61 34.27 23.27
C LEU A 675 17.49 33.79 24.72
N GLN A 676 16.27 33.74 25.27
CA GLN A 676 16.05 33.39 26.68
C GLN A 676 16.51 31.96 27.00
N LYS A 677 16.30 31.02 26.08
CA LYS A 677 16.72 29.61 26.25
C LYS A 677 18.25 29.44 26.29
N PRO A 678 19.03 29.93 25.32
CA PRO A 678 20.50 29.95 25.43
C PRO A 678 21.00 30.64 26.69
N PHE A 679 20.38 31.77 27.08
CA PHE A 679 20.78 32.51 28.26
C PHE A 679 20.53 31.71 29.56
N ALA A 680 19.41 31.02 29.67
CA ALA A 680 19.10 30.15 30.80
C ALA A 680 20.11 29.00 30.94
N VAL A 681 20.49 28.37 29.83
CA VAL A 681 21.52 27.32 29.83
C VAL A 681 22.89 27.91 30.20
N ALA A 682 23.28 29.03 29.59
CA ALA A 682 24.56 29.69 29.86
C ALA A 682 24.69 30.12 31.33
N THR A 683 23.63 30.69 31.91
CA THR A 683 23.60 31.08 33.32
C THR A 683 23.73 29.89 34.27
N ALA A 684 23.09 28.75 33.96
CA ALA A 684 23.27 27.53 34.74
C ALA A 684 24.73 27.02 34.71
N PHE A 685 25.36 26.99 33.54
CA PHE A 685 26.77 26.59 33.42
C PHE A 685 27.73 27.59 34.11
N ILE A 686 27.53 28.89 33.91
CA ILE A 686 28.33 29.93 34.57
C ILE A 686 28.17 29.82 36.09
N GLY A 687 26.94 29.59 36.59
CA GLY A 687 26.68 29.36 38.01
C GLY A 687 27.48 28.18 38.57
N LEU A 688 27.54 27.06 37.84
CA LEU A 688 28.36 25.91 38.22
C LEU A 688 29.85 26.25 38.29
N PHE A 689 30.37 27.02 37.34
CA PHE A 689 31.78 27.47 37.38
C PHE A 689 32.05 28.44 38.54
N VAL A 690 31.14 29.37 38.82
CA VAL A 690 31.26 30.31 39.94
C VAL A 690 31.24 29.56 41.28
N ILE A 691 30.34 28.58 41.44
CA ILE A 691 30.30 27.73 42.64
C ILE A 691 31.60 26.94 42.79
N ALA A 692 32.12 26.35 41.72
CA ALA A 692 33.40 25.64 41.78
C ALA A 692 34.58 26.56 42.14
N LEU A 693 34.61 27.79 41.62
CA LEU A 693 35.60 28.80 41.97
C LEU A 693 35.49 29.24 43.43
N ALA A 694 34.27 29.45 43.93
CA ALA A 694 34.01 29.79 45.32
C ALA A 694 34.45 28.64 46.24
N TRP A 695 34.08 27.40 45.92
CA TRP A 695 34.45 26.19 46.66
C TRP A 695 35.97 26.05 46.78
N LYS A 696 36.72 26.31 45.70
CA LYS A 696 38.19 26.29 45.72
C LYS A 696 38.80 27.33 46.68
N ARG A 697 38.09 28.42 46.96
CA ARG A 697 38.54 29.49 47.87
C ARG A 697 38.14 29.26 49.33
N VAL A 698 37.30 28.27 49.62
CA VAL A 698 36.95 27.92 51.00
C VAL A 698 38.07 27.06 51.59
N ASP A 699 38.79 27.60 52.58
CA ASP A 699 39.81 26.85 53.32
C ASP A 699 39.15 26.04 54.45
N VAL A 700 39.06 24.72 54.28
CA VAL A 700 38.38 23.80 55.22
C VAL A 700 39.34 23.22 56.27
N ARG A 701 40.55 23.76 56.40
CA ARG A 701 41.58 23.23 57.32
C ARG A 701 41.32 23.67 58.76
N ILE A 702 41.22 22.70 59.68
CA ILE A 702 40.97 22.93 61.12
C ILE A 702 42.20 23.51 61.85
N ARG A 703 43.42 23.21 61.38
CA ARG A 703 44.66 23.82 61.86
C ARG A 703 45.47 24.36 60.69
N ARG A 704 45.74 25.66 60.72
CA ARG A 704 46.67 26.32 59.79
C ARG A 704 48.10 25.99 60.24
N LYS A 705 48.87 25.36 59.36
CA LYS A 705 50.30 25.08 59.55
C LYS A 705 51.12 26.23 59.02
#